data_AF-A0A3M6RVC4-F1
#
_entry.id   AF-A0A3M6RVC4-F1
#
_cell.length_a   1.000
_cell.length_b   1.000
_cell.length_c   1.000
_cell.angle_alpha   90.00
_cell.angle_beta   90.00
_cell.angle_gamma   90.00
#
_symmetry.space_group_name_H-M   'P 1'
#
loop_
_entity.id
_entity.type
_entity.pdbx_description
1 polymer ?
#
loop_
_entity_poly.entity_id
_entity_poly.type
_entity_poly.pdbx_seq_one_letter_code
_entity_poly.pdbx_strand_id
1 'polypeptide(L)'
;MPITTNDIKLRPSKVMADVPEGGGGPAAGELESGVSNNIFPDITEVARVGGQLAHRQIHMALTNQDRDVAMGCNAIVSRPPTDPRVSIMLMATEGDFATRAQDMAKLQAGFIASGIYPGQLFGNHVSGQQVLLVQQREEEPPPTIGSKLALVYREGAPDEFIQYVSVQRVLNDVVRVFVDNHQNAGGEYKRRILTLELGQALQRDFPGFDARRTSIPESEINQRTKVRTTVWAPAGRYYGVKPLTAQAALGAFTVQAAGIYERLVPSSEAESPIADARVSAHSAAMVQSGNLLTYTTYAAFNLATNLYIGGGVLPGSLALLRGGQLLTDAGGRLLLGGQELGRIDYASGLCTLLAEGFPSGGPLQITYAPAVQLPQDVASTGIAVTAESRRLNYVMTLPFAVARGSVRVHYRAMERWYVLADDGSGALGDGDASHGAGSYNHGTRTLAVTLGALPDVGSAVIVQYVRDAALDDEGNHVDLLYPRLCIPINSDGQISTEPGSKPFTPGQVLIEWSVPGSSGLVQRSASDDGSGAITGDATGTVDYQAGRLVLLPDELPPMGTVITVKSVLHQRQPQTASWAGSGGQWSIALSPNIQPGTLRFPLSVTLSGSTNAQGWAQRVASRTVSGYVVGWASGQLVFHGVPVGSINHSAGTAEINITQGVANQLARTVGFELTRVGEVQIS
;
A
#
# COMPACT_ATOMS: atom_id res chain seq x y z
N MET A 1 73.40 7.57 -8.28
CA MET A 1 73.22 8.06 -6.89
C MET A 1 71.85 7.59 -6.46
N PRO A 2 71.68 7.04 -5.24
CA PRO A 2 70.40 6.46 -4.82
C PRO A 2 69.28 7.50 -4.93
N ILE A 3 68.09 7.05 -5.34
CA ILE A 3 66.88 7.87 -5.43
C ILE A 3 66.52 8.35 -4.02
N THR A 4 66.46 9.66 -3.84
CA THR A 4 66.07 10.31 -2.58
C THR A 4 64.67 10.91 -2.69
N THR A 5 64.04 11.21 -1.56
CA THR A 5 62.73 11.88 -1.54
C THR A 5 62.74 13.24 -2.24
N ASN A 6 63.88 13.91 -2.29
CA ASN A 6 64.04 15.20 -2.98
C ASN A 6 64.02 15.08 -4.51
N ASP A 7 64.21 13.87 -5.04
CA ASP A 7 64.19 13.60 -6.48
C ASP A 7 62.78 13.43 -7.05
N ILE A 8 61.76 13.31 -6.18
CA ILE A 8 60.36 13.19 -6.59
C ILE A 8 59.77 14.59 -6.74
N LYS A 9 59.49 15.00 -7.97
CA LYS A 9 58.94 16.31 -8.30
C LYS A 9 57.58 16.21 -8.96
N LEU A 10 56.71 17.18 -8.68
CA LEU A 10 55.46 17.35 -9.41
C LEU A 10 55.69 18.33 -10.56
N ARG A 11 55.21 17.99 -11.75
CA ARG A 11 55.30 18.81 -12.96
C ARG A 11 53.92 19.11 -13.50
N PRO A 12 53.72 20.31 -14.08
CA PRO A 12 52.49 20.62 -14.79
C PRO A 12 52.41 19.83 -16.10
N SER A 13 51.20 19.61 -16.59
CA SER A 13 51.00 19.18 -17.98
C SER A 13 51.35 20.29 -18.97
N LYS A 14 51.58 19.92 -20.23
CA LYS A 14 51.91 20.87 -21.31
C LYS A 14 50.89 22.01 -21.43
N VAL A 15 49.61 21.71 -21.26
CA VAL A 15 48.52 22.69 -21.27
C VAL A 15 47.80 22.66 -19.93
N MET A 16 48.28 23.47 -18.97
CA MET A 16 47.57 23.71 -17.71
C MET A 16 46.45 24.76 -17.91
N ALA A 17 45.46 24.44 -18.75
CA ALA A 17 44.24 25.24 -18.95
C ALA A 17 42.96 24.39 -18.77
N ASP A 18 41.85 25.01 -18.34
CA ASP A 18 40.54 24.34 -18.17
C ASP A 18 39.76 24.35 -19.50
N VAL A 19 40.40 23.83 -20.54
CA VAL A 19 39.91 23.82 -21.94
C VAL A 19 39.94 22.38 -22.48
N PRO A 20 39.19 22.03 -23.53
CA PRO A 20 39.15 20.65 -24.06
C PRO A 20 40.53 20.05 -24.35
N GLU A 21 41.47 20.87 -24.81
CA GLU A 21 42.87 20.51 -25.12
C GLU A 21 43.80 20.51 -23.90
N GLY A 22 43.29 20.84 -22.71
CA GLY A 22 44.05 20.86 -21.46
C GLY A 22 44.62 19.48 -21.12
N GLY A 23 45.81 19.41 -20.53
CA GLY A 23 46.53 18.17 -20.25
C GLY A 23 47.73 17.93 -21.19
N GLY A 24 47.98 16.66 -21.49
CA GLY A 24 49.13 16.20 -22.26
C GLY A 24 50.38 15.95 -21.40
N GLY A 25 51.48 15.61 -22.08
CA GLY A 25 52.73 15.19 -21.45
C GLY A 25 53.35 16.21 -20.48
N PRO A 26 54.33 15.78 -19.67
CA PRO A 26 54.96 16.63 -18.65
C PRO A 26 55.68 17.82 -19.28
N ALA A 27 55.41 19.03 -18.77
CA ALA A 27 56.17 20.23 -19.09
C ALA A 27 57.52 20.24 -18.35
N ALA A 28 58.44 21.11 -18.77
CA ALA A 28 59.77 21.23 -18.16
C ALA A 28 59.76 21.92 -16.78
N GLY A 29 58.72 22.71 -16.48
CA GLY A 29 58.59 23.42 -15.21
C GLY A 29 58.29 22.50 -14.03
N GLU A 30 58.69 22.90 -12.82
CA GLU A 30 58.34 22.23 -11.57
C GLU A 30 57.17 22.96 -10.91
N LEU A 31 56.22 22.21 -10.33
CA LEU A 31 55.21 22.75 -9.43
C LEU A 31 55.84 22.89 -8.04
N GLU A 32 56.32 24.09 -7.73
CA GLU A 32 56.92 24.41 -6.43
C GLU A 32 55.95 24.18 -5.25
N SER A 33 56.49 23.63 -4.17
CA SER A 33 55.75 23.39 -2.94
C SER A 33 55.48 24.70 -2.19
N GLY A 34 54.27 24.83 -1.61
CA GLY A 34 53.88 25.99 -0.79
C GLY A 34 53.43 27.22 -1.57
N VAL A 35 53.45 27.19 -2.90
CA VAL A 35 52.95 28.29 -3.75
C VAL A 35 51.44 28.18 -3.91
N SER A 36 50.72 29.25 -3.57
CA SER A 36 49.26 29.32 -3.77
C SER A 36 48.91 29.38 -5.26
N ASN A 37 47.79 28.77 -5.63
CA ASN A 37 47.22 28.80 -6.98
C ASN A 37 48.13 28.21 -8.08
N ASN A 38 49.06 27.34 -7.69
CA ASN A 38 50.02 26.72 -8.61
C ASN A 38 49.38 25.67 -9.55
N ILE A 39 48.23 25.11 -9.16
CA ILE A 39 47.49 24.10 -9.94
C ILE A 39 46.14 24.63 -10.41
N PHE A 40 45.39 25.26 -9.50
CA PHE A 40 44.07 25.83 -9.78
C PHE A 40 44.08 27.32 -9.45
N PRO A 41 43.44 28.17 -10.27
CA PRO A 41 43.22 29.57 -9.91
C PRO A 41 42.18 29.69 -8.78
N ASP A 42 42.04 30.90 -8.23
CA ASP A 42 41.01 31.22 -7.25
C ASP A 42 39.59 30.97 -7.82
N ILE A 43 38.70 30.51 -6.94
CA ILE A 43 37.31 30.20 -7.29
C ILE A 43 36.49 31.50 -7.32
N THR A 44 35.85 31.77 -8.44
CA THR A 44 34.98 32.94 -8.62
C THR A 44 33.65 32.82 -7.86
N GLU A 45 32.99 33.94 -7.55
CA GLU A 45 31.66 33.91 -6.91
C GLU A 45 30.61 33.22 -7.79
N VAL A 46 30.68 33.41 -9.11
CA VAL A 46 29.79 32.74 -10.06
C VAL A 46 29.98 31.22 -10.00
N ALA A 47 31.22 30.73 -9.91
CA ALA A 47 31.51 29.31 -9.76
C ALA A 47 31.00 28.73 -8.43
N ARG A 48 31.00 29.55 -7.36
CA ARG A 48 30.45 29.16 -6.04
C ARG A 48 28.92 29.04 -6.05
N VAL A 49 28.23 29.82 -6.89
CA VAL A 49 26.76 29.81 -6.97
C VAL A 49 26.26 28.81 -8.01
N GLY A 50 26.82 28.82 -9.22
CA GLY A 50 26.37 27.97 -10.33
C GLY A 50 26.96 26.56 -10.32
N GLY A 51 28.00 26.33 -9.51
CA GLY A 51 28.80 25.11 -9.55
C GLY A 51 29.74 25.08 -10.77
N GLN A 52 30.99 24.68 -10.55
CA GLN A 52 31.96 24.51 -11.63
C GLN A 52 32.80 23.25 -11.40
N LEU A 53 33.09 22.51 -12.47
CA LEU A 53 34.04 21.41 -12.47
C LEU A 53 35.34 21.85 -13.16
N ALA A 54 36.40 22.03 -12.38
CA ALA A 54 37.75 22.25 -12.90
C ALA A 54 38.56 20.95 -12.83
N HIS A 55 39.35 20.65 -13.86
CA HIS A 55 40.23 19.47 -13.87
C HIS A 55 41.59 19.80 -14.50
N ARG A 56 42.65 19.31 -13.85
CA ARG A 56 44.06 19.59 -14.16
C ARG A 56 44.85 18.30 -14.10
N GLN A 57 45.67 18.06 -15.11
CA GLN A 57 46.59 16.94 -15.12
C GLN A 57 47.95 17.38 -14.58
N ILE A 58 48.48 16.61 -13.63
CA ILE A 58 49.81 16.78 -13.05
C ILE A 58 50.60 15.48 -13.23
N HIS A 59 51.92 15.61 -13.34
CA HIS A 59 52.83 14.50 -13.57
C HIS A 59 53.79 14.35 -12.40
N MET A 60 54.01 13.12 -11.95
CA MET A 60 55.07 12.82 -11.00
C MET A 60 56.32 12.43 -11.80
N ALA A 61 57.40 13.18 -11.64
CA ALA A 61 58.64 12.97 -12.36
C ALA A 61 59.80 12.75 -11.38
N LEU A 62 60.66 11.78 -11.70
CA LEU A 62 61.93 11.59 -11.02
C LEU A 62 62.99 12.43 -11.74
N THR A 63 63.68 13.30 -10.99
CA THR A 63 64.76 14.14 -11.54
C THR A 63 66.10 13.44 -11.57
N ASN A 64 66.23 12.33 -10.84
CA ASN A 64 67.44 11.52 -10.83
C ASN A 64 67.55 10.70 -12.13
N GLN A 65 68.77 10.59 -12.67
CA GLN A 65 69.08 9.82 -13.87
C GLN A 65 69.51 8.38 -13.57
N ASP A 66 69.44 7.95 -12.31
CA ASP A 66 69.73 6.57 -11.93
C ASP A 66 68.72 5.58 -12.55
N ARG A 67 69.17 4.34 -12.76
CA ARG A 67 68.37 3.25 -13.35
C ARG A 67 67.72 2.35 -12.30
N ASP A 68 67.95 2.63 -11.03
CA ASP A 68 67.33 1.93 -9.91
C ASP A 68 65.80 2.06 -9.97
N VAL A 69 65.10 0.97 -9.65
CA VAL A 69 63.64 0.94 -9.69
C VAL A 69 63.08 1.75 -8.51
N ALA A 70 62.36 2.82 -8.81
CA ALA A 70 61.62 3.57 -7.81
C ALA A 70 60.40 2.75 -7.33
N MET A 71 60.53 2.15 -6.13
CA MET A 71 59.47 1.35 -5.52
C MET A 71 58.60 2.24 -4.61
N GLY A 72 57.28 2.25 -4.81
CA GLY A 72 56.32 2.75 -3.83
C GLY A 72 56.06 4.27 -3.82
N CYS A 73 56.22 4.97 -4.94
CA CYS A 73 55.81 6.37 -5.04
C CYS A 73 54.28 6.47 -5.07
N ASN A 74 53.69 7.19 -4.11
CA ASN A 74 52.24 7.37 -3.98
C ASN A 74 51.88 8.86 -3.92
N ALA A 75 50.71 9.22 -4.46
CA ALA A 75 50.13 10.55 -4.32
C ALA A 75 48.86 10.46 -3.44
N ILE A 76 48.73 11.39 -2.50
CA ILE A 76 47.57 11.47 -1.60
C ILE A 76 47.06 12.91 -1.52
N VAL A 77 45.76 13.06 -1.25
CA VAL A 77 45.21 14.33 -0.76
C VAL A 77 45.26 14.28 0.76
N SER A 78 46.12 15.08 1.37
CA SER A 78 46.37 15.00 2.82
C SER A 78 45.33 15.75 3.67
N ARG A 79 44.72 16.81 3.12
CA ARG A 79 43.78 17.67 3.84
C ARG A 79 42.64 18.13 2.93
N PRO A 80 41.38 18.08 3.36
CA PRO A 80 40.26 18.60 2.58
C PRO A 80 40.31 20.13 2.49
N PRO A 81 39.63 20.74 1.50
CA PRO A 81 39.40 22.18 1.47
C PRO A 81 38.72 22.68 2.76
N THR A 82 39.06 23.90 3.18
CA THR A 82 38.40 24.54 4.34
C THR A 82 36.97 24.98 4.05
N ASP A 83 36.63 25.14 2.77
CA ASP A 83 35.28 25.48 2.33
C ASP A 83 34.46 24.21 2.09
N PRO A 84 33.34 23.99 2.82
CA PRO A 84 32.52 22.79 2.68
C PRO A 84 31.83 22.67 1.32
N ARG A 85 31.79 23.74 0.51
CA ARG A 85 31.23 23.72 -0.86
C ARG A 85 32.24 23.28 -1.92
N VAL A 86 33.50 23.06 -1.55
CA VAL A 86 34.58 22.68 -2.46
C VAL A 86 35.04 21.27 -2.14
N SER A 87 34.98 20.40 -3.15
CA SER A 87 35.52 19.04 -3.09
C SER A 87 36.72 18.91 -4.01
N ILE A 88 37.68 18.06 -3.64
CA ILE A 88 38.85 17.73 -4.46
C ILE A 88 38.99 16.22 -4.51
N MET A 89 39.18 15.69 -5.71
CA MET A 89 39.47 14.28 -5.95
C MET A 89 40.63 14.12 -6.92
N LEU A 90 41.41 13.06 -6.71
CA LEU A 90 42.41 12.57 -7.65
C LEU A 90 41.81 11.44 -8.48
N MET A 91 42.11 11.45 -9.78
CA MET A 91 41.79 10.37 -10.70
C MET A 91 43.08 9.99 -11.42
N ALA A 92 43.34 8.69 -11.61
CA ALA A 92 44.45 8.24 -12.42
C ALA A 92 44.09 8.43 -13.91
N THR A 93 44.95 9.13 -14.65
CA THR A 93 44.81 9.27 -16.11
C THR A 93 45.32 7.99 -16.80
N GLU A 94 44.56 7.45 -17.75
CA GLU A 94 45.01 6.30 -18.56
C GLU A 94 45.95 6.78 -19.69
N GLY A 95 47.16 7.14 -19.29
CA GLY A 95 48.24 7.56 -20.19
C GLY A 95 48.75 8.97 -19.89
N ASP A 96 50.06 9.13 -20.01
CA ASP A 96 50.77 10.38 -19.69
C ASP A 96 50.42 11.56 -20.62
N PHE A 97 49.69 11.30 -21.71
CA PHE A 97 49.37 12.29 -22.75
C PHE A 97 47.87 12.51 -22.94
N ALA A 98 47.03 12.02 -22.02
CA ALA A 98 45.59 12.23 -22.07
C ALA A 98 45.22 13.73 -22.06
N THR A 99 44.13 14.07 -22.72
CA THR A 99 43.54 15.42 -22.71
C THR A 99 42.29 15.47 -21.84
N ARG A 100 41.94 16.67 -21.37
CA ARG A 100 40.73 16.93 -20.59
C ARG A 100 39.50 16.40 -21.30
N ALA A 101 39.36 16.59 -22.61
CA ALA A 101 38.22 16.07 -23.36
C ALA A 101 38.08 14.54 -23.22
N GLN A 102 39.19 13.80 -23.26
CA GLN A 102 39.20 12.34 -23.11
C GLN A 102 38.90 11.92 -21.67
N ASP A 103 39.46 12.61 -20.68
CA ASP A 103 39.20 12.34 -19.26
C ASP A 103 37.76 12.68 -18.85
N MET A 104 37.21 13.77 -19.36
CA MET A 104 35.80 14.16 -19.12
C MET A 104 34.82 13.23 -19.81
N ALA A 105 35.12 12.73 -21.01
CA ALA A 105 34.31 11.70 -21.65
C ALA A 105 34.23 10.44 -20.78
N LYS A 106 35.31 10.06 -20.09
CA LYS A 106 35.31 8.93 -19.14
C LYS A 106 34.54 9.23 -17.86
N LEU A 107 34.72 10.42 -17.29
CA LEU A 107 33.95 10.87 -16.12
C LEU A 107 32.44 10.83 -16.40
N GLN A 108 32.03 11.12 -17.64
CA GLN A 108 30.63 11.05 -18.09
C GLN A 108 30.18 9.62 -18.46
N ALA A 109 31.10 8.71 -18.80
CA ALA A 109 30.81 7.36 -19.29
C ALA A 109 30.57 6.30 -18.19
N GLY A 110 30.23 6.68 -16.96
CA GLY A 110 30.00 5.74 -15.86
C GLY A 110 28.73 4.87 -15.96
N PHE A 111 27.94 5.07 -17.02
CA PHE A 111 26.73 4.29 -17.27
C PHE A 111 26.96 3.33 -18.43
N ILE A 112 26.78 2.04 -18.19
CA ILE A 112 26.80 1.02 -19.25
C ILE A 112 25.34 0.64 -19.54
N ALA A 113 25.01 0.55 -20.83
CA ALA A 113 23.71 0.01 -21.26
C ALA A 113 23.58 -1.45 -20.77
N SER A 114 22.56 -1.72 -19.96
CA SER A 114 22.36 -2.99 -19.25
C SER A 114 21.15 -3.74 -19.80
N GLY A 115 20.18 -4.13 -18.97
CA GLY A 115 18.95 -4.79 -19.38
C GLY A 115 18.09 -3.95 -20.33
N ILE A 116 17.18 -4.63 -21.03
CA ILE A 116 16.18 -3.95 -21.87
C ILE A 116 15.20 -3.23 -20.93
N TYR A 117 14.94 -1.95 -21.22
CA TYR A 117 13.93 -1.20 -20.49
C TYR A 117 12.53 -1.74 -20.87
N PRO A 118 11.57 -1.91 -19.93
CA PRO A 118 10.23 -2.44 -20.21
C PRO A 118 9.31 -1.43 -20.93
N GLY A 119 9.86 -0.73 -21.93
CA GLY A 119 9.17 0.23 -22.77
C GLY A 119 9.95 0.45 -24.07
N GLN A 120 9.24 0.93 -25.09
CA GLN A 120 9.78 1.12 -26.43
C GLN A 120 9.57 2.55 -26.88
N LEU A 121 10.46 3.06 -27.73
CA LEU A 121 10.33 4.38 -28.31
C LEU A 121 9.03 4.44 -29.15
N PHE A 122 8.17 5.43 -28.90
CA PHE A 122 6.90 5.59 -29.60
C PHE A 122 7.00 6.70 -30.66
N GLY A 123 6.88 6.33 -31.92
CA GLY A 123 7.13 7.24 -33.05
C GLY A 123 8.62 7.53 -33.26
N ASN A 124 8.93 8.42 -34.21
CA ASN A 124 10.31 8.79 -34.55
C ASN A 124 10.72 10.06 -33.82
N HIS A 125 11.97 10.09 -33.37
CA HIS A 125 12.56 11.25 -32.70
C HIS A 125 13.72 11.77 -33.54
N VAL A 126 13.80 13.08 -33.70
CA VAL A 126 14.81 13.73 -34.53
C VAL A 126 15.91 14.34 -33.68
N SER A 127 17.11 14.44 -34.25
CA SER A 127 18.24 15.13 -33.64
C SER A 127 17.85 16.55 -33.21
N GLY A 128 18.31 16.97 -32.03
CA GLY A 128 17.97 18.25 -31.40
C GLY A 128 16.75 18.22 -30.48
N GLN A 129 15.89 17.19 -30.53
CA GLN A 129 14.75 17.10 -29.60
C GLN A 129 15.18 16.83 -28.16
N GLN A 130 14.49 17.45 -27.20
CA GLN A 130 14.66 17.23 -25.76
C GLN A 130 13.47 16.50 -25.12
N VAL A 131 12.65 15.85 -25.96
CA VAL A 131 11.47 15.10 -25.51
C VAL A 131 11.55 13.69 -26.08
N LEU A 132 11.32 12.70 -25.24
CA LEU A 132 11.24 11.29 -25.61
C LEU A 132 9.82 10.78 -25.38
N LEU A 133 9.25 10.10 -26.36
CA LEU A 133 7.97 9.42 -26.24
C LEU A 133 8.22 7.93 -26.08
N VAL A 134 7.72 7.35 -24.99
CA VAL A 134 7.91 5.94 -24.67
C VAL A 134 6.54 5.29 -24.50
N GLN A 135 6.32 4.17 -25.19
CA GLN A 135 5.17 3.31 -24.97
C GLN A 135 5.55 2.15 -24.06
N GLN A 136 4.70 1.88 -23.07
CA GLN A 136 4.85 0.75 -22.16
C GLN A 136 3.51 0.09 -21.85
N ARG A 137 3.55 -1.03 -21.14
CA ARG A 137 2.35 -1.67 -20.62
C ARG A 137 1.76 -0.84 -19.47
N GLU A 138 0.46 -0.98 -19.22
CA GLU A 138 -0.23 -0.19 -18.19
C GLU A 138 0.25 -0.55 -16.78
N GLU A 139 0.58 -1.83 -16.58
CA GLU A 139 1.12 -2.38 -15.34
C GLU A 139 2.57 -1.95 -15.05
N GLU A 140 3.33 -1.51 -16.05
CA GLU A 140 4.73 -1.12 -15.87
C GLU A 140 4.85 0.30 -15.29
N PRO A 141 5.65 0.51 -14.24
CA PRO A 141 5.81 1.84 -13.66
C PRO A 141 6.58 2.78 -14.61
N PRO A 142 6.30 4.10 -14.59
CA PRO A 142 7.09 5.07 -15.33
C PRO A 142 8.54 5.12 -14.81
N PRO A 143 9.51 5.56 -15.63
CA PRO A 143 10.88 5.71 -15.18
C PRO A 143 10.96 6.80 -14.11
N THR A 144 11.77 6.59 -13.08
CA THR A 144 11.94 7.59 -12.03
C THR A 144 12.61 8.84 -12.59
N ILE A 145 12.24 10.00 -12.06
CA ILE A 145 12.92 11.26 -12.37
C ILE A 145 14.39 11.14 -11.96
N GLY A 146 15.31 11.58 -12.82
CA GLY A 146 16.75 11.42 -12.67
C GLY A 146 17.31 10.09 -13.20
N SER A 147 16.46 9.13 -13.58
CA SER A 147 16.93 7.89 -14.20
C SER A 147 17.69 8.15 -15.50
N LYS A 148 18.73 7.34 -15.71
CA LYS A 148 19.54 7.33 -16.93
C LYS A 148 19.09 6.15 -17.79
N LEU A 149 18.82 6.42 -19.06
CA LEU A 149 18.45 5.44 -20.08
C LEU A 149 19.49 5.47 -21.19
N ALA A 150 19.70 4.34 -21.86
CA ALA A 150 20.54 4.26 -23.04
C ALA A 150 19.66 3.99 -24.27
N LEU A 151 19.78 4.85 -25.28
CA LEU A 151 19.20 4.68 -26.60
C LEU A 151 20.24 4.02 -27.50
N VAL A 152 20.01 2.76 -27.86
CA VAL A 152 20.90 1.98 -28.73
C VAL A 152 20.27 1.89 -30.10
N TYR A 153 20.80 2.64 -31.06
CA TYR A 153 20.40 2.58 -32.46
C TYR A 153 21.13 1.44 -33.17
N ARG A 154 20.36 0.56 -33.81
CA ARG A 154 20.82 -0.58 -34.62
C ARG A 154 21.90 -1.42 -33.94
N GLU A 155 21.57 -1.94 -32.76
CA GLU A 155 22.45 -2.83 -31.97
C GLU A 155 22.95 -4.01 -32.83
N GLY A 156 24.27 -4.17 -32.92
CA GLY A 156 24.95 -5.20 -33.70
C GLY A 156 25.20 -4.85 -35.18
N ALA A 157 24.80 -3.66 -35.64
CA ALA A 157 25.12 -3.18 -36.99
C ALA A 157 26.45 -2.40 -37.02
N PRO A 158 27.14 -2.31 -38.18
CA PRO A 158 28.36 -1.51 -38.31
C PRO A 158 28.18 -0.01 -37.99
N ASP A 159 26.94 0.48 -38.07
CA ASP A 159 26.55 1.87 -37.78
C ASP A 159 25.83 2.03 -36.42
N GLU A 160 26.02 1.08 -35.50
CA GLU A 160 25.50 1.13 -34.13
C GLU A 160 25.87 2.46 -33.46
N PHE A 161 24.90 3.07 -32.78
CA PHE A 161 25.13 4.31 -32.05
C PHE A 161 24.40 4.27 -30.70
N ILE A 162 25.15 4.53 -29.62
CA ILE A 162 24.61 4.55 -28.26
C ILE A 162 24.60 5.99 -27.76
N GLN A 163 23.44 6.47 -27.34
CA GLN A 163 23.30 7.73 -26.62
C GLN A 163 22.68 7.49 -25.24
N TYR A 164 23.37 7.93 -24.20
CA TYR A 164 22.81 8.00 -22.86
C TYR A 164 21.92 9.24 -22.73
N VAL A 165 20.79 9.15 -22.03
CA VAL A 165 19.87 10.27 -21.78
C VAL A 165 19.41 10.25 -20.32
N SER A 166 19.32 11.42 -19.67
CA SER A 166 18.67 11.56 -18.36
C SER A 166 17.25 12.04 -18.51
N VAL A 167 16.33 11.39 -17.80
CA VAL A 167 14.97 11.83 -17.61
C VAL A 167 14.95 12.94 -16.56
N GLN A 168 14.61 14.17 -16.96
CA GLN A 168 14.47 15.31 -16.05
C GLN A 168 13.05 15.39 -15.47
N ARG A 169 12.06 15.02 -16.26
CA ARG A 169 10.65 15.08 -15.85
C ARG A 169 9.80 14.15 -16.70
N VAL A 170 8.70 13.69 -16.13
CA VAL A 170 7.60 13.08 -16.89
C VAL A 170 6.58 14.18 -17.15
N LEU A 171 6.48 14.63 -18.39
CA LEU A 171 5.56 15.70 -18.82
C LEU A 171 4.11 15.23 -18.83
N ASN A 172 3.88 14.05 -19.39
CA ASN A 172 2.57 13.44 -19.51
C ASN A 172 2.68 11.93 -19.30
N ASP A 173 1.71 11.39 -18.57
CA ASP A 173 1.45 9.96 -18.42
C ASP A 173 -0.01 9.71 -18.81
N VAL A 174 -0.22 9.07 -19.96
CA VAL A 174 -1.55 8.86 -20.52
C VAL A 174 -1.70 7.42 -21.00
N VAL A 175 -2.70 6.71 -20.48
CA VAL A 175 -3.13 5.43 -21.06
C VAL A 175 -4.01 5.72 -22.27
N ARG A 176 -3.57 5.26 -23.46
CA ARG A 176 -4.32 5.38 -24.71
C ARG A 176 -4.84 4.03 -25.15
N VAL A 177 -6.07 4.03 -25.67
CA VAL A 177 -6.67 2.88 -26.34
C VAL A 177 -6.27 2.90 -27.81
N PHE A 178 -5.71 1.80 -28.29
CA PHE A 178 -5.36 1.56 -29.68
C PHE A 178 -6.25 0.45 -30.24
N VAL A 179 -6.50 0.51 -31.55
CA VAL A 179 -7.29 -0.50 -32.27
C VAL A 179 -6.33 -1.27 -33.17
N ASP A 180 -6.29 -2.58 -32.99
CA ASP A 180 -5.55 -3.46 -33.89
C ASP A 180 -6.43 -3.82 -35.10
N ASN A 181 -6.02 -3.42 -36.31
CA ASN A 181 -6.74 -3.73 -37.55
C ASN A 181 -6.29 -5.07 -38.17
N HIS A 182 -5.75 -6.00 -37.38
CA HIS A 182 -5.36 -7.31 -37.88
C HIS A 182 -6.58 -8.13 -38.32
N GLN A 183 -6.53 -8.66 -39.55
CA GLN A 183 -7.66 -9.20 -40.31
C GLN A 183 -8.40 -10.42 -39.69
N ASN A 184 -7.99 -10.93 -38.52
CA ASN A 184 -8.60 -12.14 -37.93
C ASN A 184 -8.85 -12.10 -36.40
N ALA A 185 -8.58 -10.99 -35.68
CA ALA A 185 -8.92 -10.85 -34.25
C ALA A 185 -8.67 -9.41 -33.73
N GLY A 186 -9.10 -8.39 -34.48
CA GLY A 186 -8.92 -6.99 -34.08
C GLY A 186 -9.74 -6.65 -32.83
N GLY A 187 -9.06 -6.23 -31.76
CA GLY A 187 -9.69 -5.77 -30.52
C GLY A 187 -8.94 -4.57 -29.96
N GLU A 188 -9.63 -3.79 -29.12
CA GLU A 188 -9.01 -2.67 -28.42
C GLU A 188 -7.92 -3.18 -27.47
N TYR A 189 -6.80 -2.46 -27.41
CA TYR A 189 -5.74 -2.70 -26.43
C TYR A 189 -5.22 -1.38 -25.89
N LYS A 190 -4.80 -1.38 -24.62
CA LYS A 190 -4.30 -0.18 -23.93
C LYS A 190 -2.78 -0.18 -23.92
N ARG A 191 -2.18 0.99 -24.13
CA ARG A 191 -0.76 1.26 -23.88
C ARG A 191 -0.61 2.56 -23.12
N ARG A 192 0.30 2.59 -22.15
CA ARG A 192 0.70 3.83 -21.48
C ARG A 192 1.72 4.55 -22.37
N ILE A 193 1.43 5.79 -22.73
CA ILE A 193 2.33 6.67 -23.49
C ILE A 193 2.88 7.72 -22.53
N LEU A 194 4.19 7.65 -22.33
CA LEU A 194 4.94 8.58 -21.50
C LEU A 194 5.62 9.63 -22.38
N THR A 195 5.50 10.89 -21.98
CA THR A 195 6.29 11.99 -22.55
C THR A 195 7.35 12.39 -21.54
N LEU A 196 8.61 12.09 -21.83
CA LEU A 196 9.75 12.33 -20.96
C LEU A 196 10.52 13.56 -21.43
N GLU A 197 10.78 14.50 -20.54
CA GLU A 197 11.68 15.63 -20.75
C GLU A 197 13.12 15.17 -20.50
N LEU A 198 14.01 15.38 -21.47
CA LEU A 198 15.40 14.95 -21.42
C LEU A 198 16.33 16.09 -20.99
N GLY A 199 17.36 15.77 -20.20
CA GLY A 199 18.37 16.75 -19.79
C GLY A 199 19.33 17.17 -20.90
N GLN A 200 19.38 16.41 -21.99
CA GLN A 200 20.21 16.67 -23.15
C GLN A 200 19.44 16.38 -24.43
N ALA A 201 19.74 17.15 -25.48
CA ALA A 201 19.14 16.94 -26.79
C ALA A 201 19.63 15.63 -27.43
N LEU A 202 18.78 15.02 -28.25
CA LEU A 202 19.14 13.87 -29.06
C LEU A 202 20.24 14.26 -30.07
N GLN A 203 21.29 13.46 -30.18
CA GLN A 203 22.43 13.74 -31.06
C GLN A 203 22.19 13.23 -32.48
N ARG A 204 21.30 12.26 -32.64
CA ARG A 204 20.93 11.62 -33.90
C ARG A 204 19.42 11.39 -33.96
N ASP A 205 18.94 11.07 -35.14
CA ASP A 205 17.58 10.58 -35.32
C ASP A 205 17.47 9.16 -34.77
N PHE A 206 16.45 8.94 -33.94
CA PHE A 206 16.12 7.66 -33.34
C PHE A 206 14.75 7.21 -33.85
N PRO A 207 14.70 6.30 -34.83
CA PRO A 207 13.43 5.73 -35.28
C PRO A 207 12.86 4.81 -34.19
N GLY A 208 11.62 5.05 -33.79
CA GLY A 208 10.92 4.21 -32.82
C GLY A 208 9.93 3.29 -33.49
N PHE A 209 8.88 2.94 -32.75
CA PHE A 209 7.88 1.98 -33.15
C PHE A 209 6.48 2.56 -33.06
N ASP A 210 5.59 2.04 -33.89
CA ASP A 210 4.16 2.25 -33.74
C ASP A 210 3.62 1.38 -32.60
N ALA A 211 2.45 1.75 -32.08
CA ALA A 211 1.79 0.93 -31.08
C ALA A 211 1.34 -0.38 -31.71
N ARG A 212 1.65 -1.51 -31.06
CA ARG A 212 1.17 -2.84 -31.47
C ARG A 212 0.70 -3.64 -30.25
N ARG A 213 -0.27 -4.52 -30.49
CA ARG A 213 -0.85 -5.40 -29.45
C ARG A 213 0.16 -6.47 -29.02
N THR A 214 0.76 -7.13 -30.00
CA THR A 214 1.80 -8.16 -29.81
C THR A 214 3.17 -7.52 -29.58
N SER A 215 4.10 -8.29 -29.02
CA SER A 215 5.49 -7.88 -28.90
C SER A 215 6.12 -7.71 -30.29
N ILE A 216 6.89 -6.64 -30.45
CA ILE A 216 7.63 -6.38 -31.68
C ILE A 216 8.72 -7.46 -31.83
N PRO A 217 8.83 -8.11 -33.01
CA PRO A 217 9.86 -9.12 -33.23
C PRO A 217 11.26 -8.55 -33.05
N GLU A 218 12.17 -9.34 -32.47
CA GLU A 218 13.54 -8.90 -32.17
C GLU A 218 14.33 -8.48 -33.43
N SER A 219 14.02 -9.08 -34.58
CA SER A 219 14.59 -8.70 -35.88
C SER A 219 14.25 -7.27 -36.32
N GLU A 220 13.06 -6.76 -35.97
CA GLU A 220 12.65 -5.38 -36.26
C GLU A 220 13.22 -4.41 -35.20
N ILE A 221 13.30 -4.87 -33.94
CA ILE A 221 13.89 -4.07 -32.86
C ILE A 221 15.38 -3.79 -33.13
N ASN A 222 16.13 -4.79 -33.61
CA ASN A 222 17.55 -4.66 -33.96
C ASN A 222 17.82 -3.72 -35.15
N GLN A 223 16.80 -3.34 -35.92
CA GLN A 223 16.92 -2.43 -37.05
C GLN A 223 16.60 -0.96 -36.71
N ARG A 224 16.11 -0.70 -35.49
CA ARG A 224 15.67 0.63 -35.03
C ARG A 224 16.35 1.02 -33.72
N THR A 225 15.63 1.64 -32.79
CA THR A 225 16.17 2.08 -31.49
C THR A 225 15.66 1.23 -30.33
N LYS A 226 16.59 0.63 -29.59
CA LYS A 226 16.33 -0.01 -28.30
C LYS A 226 16.51 0.98 -27.16
N VAL A 227 15.64 0.88 -26.16
CA VAL A 227 15.81 1.57 -24.87
C VAL A 227 16.33 0.55 -23.87
N ARG A 228 17.45 0.85 -23.23
CA ARG A 228 18.07 0.00 -22.21
C ARG A 228 18.17 0.77 -20.89
N THR A 229 18.02 0.07 -19.79
CA THR A 229 18.37 0.62 -18.48
C THR A 229 19.88 0.75 -18.40
N THR A 230 20.37 1.68 -17.60
CA THR A 230 21.80 1.80 -17.37
C THR A 230 22.17 1.24 -16.01
N VAL A 231 23.26 0.49 -15.94
CA VAL A 231 23.92 0.20 -14.66
C VAL A 231 25.09 1.13 -14.49
N TRP A 232 25.32 1.55 -13.26
CA TRP A 232 26.56 2.23 -12.92
C TRP A 232 27.70 1.22 -12.97
N ALA A 233 28.67 1.47 -13.84
CA ALA A 233 29.96 0.82 -13.79
C ALA A 233 30.99 1.92 -13.52
N PRO A 234 31.81 1.82 -12.47
CA PRO A 234 32.78 2.87 -12.16
C PRO A 234 33.76 3.03 -13.33
N ALA A 235 33.63 4.13 -14.07
CA ALA A 235 34.49 4.48 -15.20
C ALA A 235 35.91 4.93 -14.75
N GLY A 236 36.16 5.00 -13.44
CA GLY A 236 37.46 5.35 -12.86
C GLY A 236 37.47 5.16 -11.34
N ARG A 237 38.68 4.99 -10.77
CA ARG A 237 38.90 5.05 -9.33
C ARG A 237 39.21 6.49 -8.93
N TYR A 238 38.43 7.02 -7.99
CA TYR A 238 38.62 8.36 -7.44
C TYR A 238 39.16 8.27 -6.02
N TYR A 239 40.11 9.13 -5.69
CA TYR A 239 40.77 9.18 -4.40
C TYR A 239 40.56 10.56 -3.78
N GLY A 240 39.96 10.62 -2.59
CA GLY A 240 39.70 11.85 -1.85
C GLY A 240 40.11 11.74 -0.39
N VAL A 241 39.76 12.75 0.40
CA VAL A 241 40.04 12.81 1.84
C VAL A 241 38.81 13.27 2.59
N LYS A 242 38.55 12.65 3.75
CA LYS A 242 37.46 13.02 4.65
C LYS A 242 37.97 13.18 6.08
N PRO A 243 37.47 14.18 6.82
CA PRO A 243 37.78 14.31 8.23
C PRO A 243 37.15 13.15 9.03
N LEU A 244 37.86 12.72 10.07
CA LEU A 244 37.33 11.80 11.06
C LEU A 244 36.38 12.54 12.00
N THR A 245 35.27 11.90 12.39
CA THR A 245 34.30 12.47 13.34
C THR A 245 34.77 12.32 14.79
N ALA A 246 35.67 11.38 15.05
CA ALA A 246 36.31 11.15 16.33
C ALA A 246 37.82 10.94 16.14
N GLN A 247 38.61 11.38 17.11
CA GLN A 247 40.06 11.20 17.06
C GLN A 247 40.41 9.71 17.18
N ALA A 248 41.10 9.16 16.19
CA ALA A 248 41.59 7.78 16.21
C ALA A 248 43.02 7.72 16.79
N ALA A 249 43.28 6.74 17.66
CA ALA A 249 44.62 6.45 18.16
C ALA A 249 45.42 5.60 17.15
N LEU A 250 46.75 5.74 17.18
CA LEU A 250 47.65 4.85 16.45
C LEU A 250 47.42 3.39 16.88
N GLY A 251 47.15 2.50 15.91
CA GLY A 251 46.82 1.10 16.14
C GLY A 251 45.32 0.78 16.28
N ALA A 252 44.43 1.75 16.11
CA ALA A 252 42.99 1.50 16.07
C ALA A 252 42.58 0.66 14.84
N PHE A 253 41.80 -0.40 15.07
CA PHE A 253 41.28 -1.27 14.01
C PHE A 253 40.02 -0.72 13.33
N THR A 254 39.42 0.33 13.89
CA THR A 254 38.22 0.98 13.37
C THR A 254 38.40 2.50 13.45
N VAL A 255 37.92 3.20 12.42
CA VAL A 255 37.93 4.67 12.34
C VAL A 255 36.57 5.15 11.84
N GLN A 256 36.08 6.26 12.40
CA GLN A 256 34.79 6.83 12.03
C GLN A 256 35.01 8.11 11.22
N ALA A 257 34.60 8.07 9.95
CA ALA A 257 34.67 9.21 9.04
C ALA A 257 33.31 9.92 8.94
N ALA A 258 33.31 11.21 8.59
CA ALA A 258 32.07 11.97 8.38
C ALA A 258 31.18 11.42 7.24
N GLY A 259 31.75 10.60 6.36
CA GLY A 259 31.07 9.88 5.30
C GLY A 259 32.08 9.23 4.35
N ILE A 260 31.59 8.32 3.50
CA ILE A 260 32.41 7.69 2.44
C ILE A 260 32.22 8.36 1.07
N TYR A 261 31.26 9.28 0.96
CA TYR A 261 30.88 9.95 -0.29
C TYR A 261 31.41 11.37 -0.36
N GLU A 262 31.72 11.82 -1.57
CA GLU A 262 32.17 13.17 -1.85
C GLU A 262 31.72 13.58 -3.25
N ARG A 263 31.48 14.88 -3.45
CA ARG A 263 30.89 15.41 -4.69
C ARG A 263 31.95 15.44 -5.80
N LEU A 264 31.73 14.69 -6.89
CA LEU A 264 32.60 14.73 -8.07
C LEU A 264 32.17 15.82 -9.06
N VAL A 265 30.86 15.99 -9.24
CA VAL A 265 30.30 17.01 -10.13
C VAL A 265 29.28 17.87 -9.38
N PRO A 266 29.14 19.15 -9.72
CA PRO A 266 28.02 19.96 -9.25
C PRO A 266 26.73 19.39 -9.84
N SER A 267 25.96 18.66 -9.03
CA SER A 267 24.60 18.24 -9.38
C SER A 267 23.61 19.07 -8.58
N SER A 268 22.62 19.63 -9.27
CA SER A 268 21.42 20.12 -8.60
C SER A 268 20.65 18.92 -8.07
N GLU A 269 20.66 18.73 -6.75
CA GLU A 269 19.75 17.81 -6.08
C GLU A 269 18.34 18.40 -6.23
N ALA A 270 17.59 17.91 -7.23
CA ALA A 270 16.19 18.31 -7.41
C ALA A 270 15.36 17.52 -6.41
N GLU A 271 14.99 18.15 -5.30
CA GLU A 271 14.00 17.61 -4.37
C GLU A 271 12.62 17.68 -5.04
N SER A 272 11.97 16.53 -5.21
CA SER A 272 10.54 16.48 -5.51
C SER A 272 9.80 16.29 -4.20
N PRO A 273 9.25 17.36 -3.59
CA PRO A 273 8.46 17.19 -2.37
C PRO A 273 7.19 16.41 -2.71
N ILE A 274 7.00 15.26 -2.06
CA ILE A 274 5.73 14.57 -2.06
C ILE A 274 4.92 15.15 -0.89
N ALA A 275 4.19 16.24 -1.15
CA ALA A 275 3.27 16.83 -0.19
C ALA A 275 1.93 16.07 -0.20
N ASP A 276 1.34 15.86 0.97
CA ASP A 276 -0.01 15.30 1.17
C ASP A 276 -0.29 13.90 0.58
N ALA A 277 0.76 13.11 0.27
CA ALA A 277 0.55 11.69 -0.01
C ALA A 277 0.11 10.99 1.28
N ARG A 278 -1.18 10.66 1.36
CA ARG A 278 -1.70 9.82 2.43
C ARG A 278 -1.07 8.43 2.32
N VAL A 279 -0.27 8.07 3.32
CA VAL A 279 0.39 6.76 3.42
C VAL A 279 -0.63 5.60 3.43
N SER A 280 -1.86 5.86 3.88
CA SER A 280 -2.96 4.87 3.92
C SER A 280 -3.80 4.76 2.65
N ALA A 281 -3.69 5.69 1.68
CA ALA A 281 -4.58 5.68 0.51
C ALA A 281 -4.28 4.58 -0.52
N HIS A 282 -3.13 3.90 -0.40
CA HIS A 282 -2.70 2.85 -1.33
C HIS A 282 -2.82 1.42 -0.77
N SER A 283 -3.22 1.23 0.49
CA SER A 283 -3.46 -0.10 1.05
C SER A 283 -4.96 -0.34 1.15
N ALA A 284 -5.46 -1.11 0.21
CA ALA A 284 -6.86 -1.49 0.19
C ALA A 284 -6.90 -3.00 0.31
N ALA A 285 -7.09 -3.48 1.54
CA ALA A 285 -7.12 -4.90 1.85
C ALA A 285 -8.55 -5.45 1.67
N MET A 286 -8.65 -6.69 1.20
CA MET A 286 -9.93 -7.40 1.16
C MET A 286 -10.27 -7.87 2.58
N VAL A 287 -11.34 -7.35 3.15
CA VAL A 287 -11.85 -7.72 4.47
C VAL A 287 -13.00 -8.69 4.29
N GLN A 288 -12.94 -9.84 4.95
CA GLN A 288 -14.00 -10.84 4.90
C GLN A 288 -15.28 -10.27 5.50
N SER A 289 -16.39 -10.37 4.75
CA SER A 289 -17.70 -9.83 5.17
C SER A 289 -18.74 -10.92 5.47
N GLY A 290 -18.39 -12.20 5.32
CA GLY A 290 -19.29 -13.32 5.60
C GLY A 290 -18.59 -14.69 5.59
N ASN A 291 -19.32 -15.73 5.99
CA ASN A 291 -18.85 -17.13 5.95
C ASN A 291 -18.70 -17.65 4.51
N LEU A 292 -18.05 -18.81 4.35
CA LEU A 292 -17.96 -19.49 3.05
C LEU A 292 -19.36 -19.72 2.45
N LEU A 293 -19.58 -19.15 1.28
CA LEU A 293 -20.77 -19.35 0.45
C LEU A 293 -20.48 -20.44 -0.57
N THR A 294 -21.43 -21.34 -0.81
CA THR A 294 -21.36 -22.33 -1.89
C THR A 294 -22.66 -22.33 -2.68
N TYR A 295 -22.56 -22.20 -4.00
CA TYR A 295 -23.71 -22.30 -4.89
C TYR A 295 -23.34 -22.94 -6.23
N THR A 296 -24.35 -23.41 -6.96
CA THR A 296 -24.17 -24.06 -8.26
C THR A 296 -24.80 -23.22 -9.37
N THR A 297 -24.06 -23.01 -10.46
CA THR A 297 -24.51 -22.28 -11.65
C THR A 297 -24.25 -23.08 -12.92
N TYR A 298 -24.92 -22.70 -14.01
CA TYR A 298 -24.68 -23.22 -15.36
C TYR A 298 -23.99 -22.19 -16.26
N ALA A 299 -23.45 -21.11 -15.68
CA ALA A 299 -22.72 -20.08 -16.41
C ALA A 299 -21.56 -20.69 -17.21
N ALA A 300 -21.35 -20.20 -18.44
CA ALA A 300 -20.20 -20.59 -19.25
C ALA A 300 -18.93 -19.94 -18.68
N PHE A 301 -17.86 -20.72 -18.57
CA PHE A 301 -16.53 -20.23 -18.20
C PHE A 301 -15.51 -20.91 -19.12
N ASN A 302 -14.93 -20.14 -20.03
CA ASN A 302 -14.00 -20.61 -21.07
C ASN A 302 -13.17 -19.42 -21.60
N LEU A 303 -12.27 -19.63 -22.56
CA LEU A 303 -11.42 -18.57 -23.12
C LEU A 303 -12.17 -17.39 -23.76
N ALA A 304 -13.45 -17.57 -24.14
CA ALA A 304 -14.27 -16.52 -24.73
C ALA A 304 -15.20 -15.85 -23.70
N THR A 305 -15.41 -16.45 -22.52
CA THR A 305 -16.40 -15.99 -21.53
C THR A 305 -15.81 -15.96 -20.13
N ASN A 306 -15.69 -14.74 -19.59
CA ASN A 306 -15.29 -14.52 -18.20
C ASN A 306 -16.43 -14.91 -17.24
N LEU A 307 -16.07 -15.39 -16.05
CA LEU A 307 -17.01 -15.78 -15.01
C LEU A 307 -17.07 -14.70 -13.94
N TYR A 308 -18.27 -14.20 -13.66
CA TYR A 308 -18.53 -13.32 -12.53
C TYR A 308 -19.07 -14.12 -11.34
N ILE A 309 -18.42 -14.02 -10.19
CA ILE A 309 -18.75 -14.82 -8.99
C ILE A 309 -19.89 -14.21 -8.16
N GLY A 310 -20.22 -12.93 -8.37
CA GLY A 310 -21.29 -12.26 -7.64
C GLY A 310 -20.83 -11.19 -6.64
N GLY A 311 -19.54 -10.84 -6.62
CA GLY A 311 -18.99 -9.79 -5.77
C GLY A 311 -17.55 -10.07 -5.36
N GLY A 312 -17.03 -9.22 -4.46
CA GLY A 312 -15.66 -9.36 -3.99
C GLY A 312 -15.39 -10.67 -3.24
N VAL A 313 -14.18 -11.20 -3.40
CA VAL A 313 -13.76 -12.52 -2.94
C VAL A 313 -12.53 -12.39 -2.05
N LEU A 314 -12.53 -13.06 -0.89
CA LEU A 314 -11.34 -13.09 -0.04
C LEU A 314 -10.22 -13.88 -0.73
N PRO A 315 -8.99 -13.33 -0.86
CA PRO A 315 -7.86 -14.05 -1.44
C PRO A 315 -7.58 -15.38 -0.73
N GLY A 316 -7.43 -16.44 -1.52
CA GLY A 316 -7.18 -17.81 -1.10
C GLY A 316 -8.44 -18.59 -0.66
N SER A 317 -9.64 -18.07 -0.89
CA SER A 317 -10.90 -18.72 -0.48
C SER A 317 -11.72 -19.32 -1.62
N LEU A 318 -11.40 -19.02 -2.88
CA LEU A 318 -12.17 -19.43 -4.05
C LEU A 318 -11.81 -20.87 -4.47
N ALA A 319 -12.86 -21.65 -4.68
CA ALA A 319 -12.84 -22.96 -5.30
C ALA A 319 -13.93 -23.06 -6.38
N LEU A 320 -13.53 -23.46 -7.59
CA LEU A 320 -14.39 -23.71 -8.74
C LEU A 320 -14.32 -25.20 -9.09
N LEU A 321 -15.41 -25.94 -8.85
CA LEU A 321 -15.49 -27.37 -9.14
C LEU A 321 -16.44 -27.63 -10.32
N ARG A 322 -15.92 -28.26 -11.37
CA ARG A 322 -16.72 -28.68 -12.54
C ARG A 322 -16.11 -29.93 -13.16
N GLY A 323 -16.95 -30.92 -13.48
CA GLY A 323 -16.52 -32.14 -14.16
C GLY A 323 -15.39 -32.90 -13.42
N GLY A 324 -15.34 -32.79 -12.08
CA GLY A 324 -14.29 -33.40 -11.25
C GLY A 324 -12.97 -32.63 -11.19
N GLN A 325 -12.85 -31.50 -11.89
CA GLN A 325 -11.69 -30.62 -11.84
C GLN A 325 -11.94 -29.43 -10.90
N LEU A 326 -10.97 -29.16 -10.01
CA LEU A 326 -11.02 -28.10 -9.01
C LEU A 326 -10.00 -27.02 -9.34
N LEU A 327 -10.45 -25.82 -9.72
CA LEU A 327 -9.58 -24.64 -9.72
C LEU A 327 -9.64 -23.95 -8.36
N THR A 328 -8.48 -23.63 -7.83
CA THR A 328 -8.31 -22.86 -6.59
C THR A 328 -7.58 -21.56 -6.88
N ASP A 329 -7.86 -20.50 -6.15
CA ASP A 329 -7.14 -19.25 -6.31
C ASP A 329 -5.86 -19.17 -5.46
N ALA A 330 -4.84 -18.49 -5.98
CA ALA A 330 -3.61 -18.18 -5.25
C ALA A 330 -2.96 -16.93 -5.86
N GLY A 331 -2.94 -15.83 -5.10
CA GLY A 331 -2.24 -14.62 -5.50
C GLY A 331 -2.78 -13.98 -6.78
N GLY A 332 -4.11 -13.98 -6.97
CA GLY A 332 -4.74 -13.46 -8.20
C GLY A 332 -4.71 -14.42 -9.39
N ARG A 333 -4.14 -15.62 -9.23
CA ARG A 333 -4.11 -16.68 -10.24
C ARG A 333 -5.11 -17.77 -9.90
N LEU A 334 -5.65 -18.42 -10.92
CA LEU A 334 -6.48 -19.62 -10.80
C LEU A 334 -5.65 -20.84 -11.20
N LEU A 335 -5.48 -21.76 -10.26
CA LEU A 335 -4.62 -22.93 -10.38
C LEU A 335 -5.45 -24.21 -10.46
N LEU A 336 -5.15 -25.07 -11.44
CA LEU A 336 -5.63 -26.45 -11.49
C LEU A 336 -4.45 -27.39 -11.21
N GLY A 337 -4.47 -28.07 -10.07
CA GLY A 337 -3.37 -28.96 -9.67
C GLY A 337 -1.99 -28.26 -9.62
N GLY A 338 -1.96 -26.96 -9.34
CA GLY A 338 -0.75 -26.14 -9.30
C GLY A 338 -0.34 -25.47 -10.62
N GLN A 339 -0.98 -25.78 -11.75
CA GLN A 339 -0.77 -25.10 -13.03
C GLN A 339 -1.70 -23.88 -13.16
N GLU A 340 -1.16 -22.71 -13.55
CA GLU A 340 -1.96 -21.51 -13.81
C GLU A 340 -2.79 -21.69 -15.09
N LEU A 341 -4.11 -21.64 -14.94
CA LEU A 341 -5.07 -21.66 -16.06
C LEU A 341 -5.79 -20.34 -16.26
N GLY A 342 -5.76 -19.45 -15.27
CA GLY A 342 -6.49 -18.19 -15.32
C GLY A 342 -6.12 -17.20 -14.22
N ARG A 343 -6.91 -16.14 -14.10
CA ARG A 343 -6.76 -15.06 -13.13
C ARG A 343 -8.09 -14.69 -12.49
N ILE A 344 -8.00 -14.10 -11.30
CA ILE A 344 -9.12 -13.52 -10.58
C ILE A 344 -8.80 -12.09 -10.18
N ASP A 345 -9.73 -11.18 -10.43
CA ASP A 345 -9.80 -9.89 -9.76
C ASP A 345 -10.65 -10.05 -8.49
N TYR A 346 -10.01 -9.97 -7.32
CA TYR A 346 -10.66 -10.17 -6.03
C TYR A 346 -11.67 -9.07 -5.68
N ALA A 347 -11.47 -7.84 -6.13
CA ALA A 347 -12.35 -6.73 -5.77
C ALA A 347 -13.69 -6.84 -6.52
N SER A 348 -13.64 -7.17 -7.81
CA SER A 348 -14.84 -7.37 -8.62
C SER A 348 -15.39 -8.79 -8.55
N GLY A 349 -14.57 -9.80 -8.23
CA GLY A 349 -14.95 -11.22 -8.32
C GLY A 349 -15.02 -11.73 -9.76
N LEU A 350 -14.25 -11.13 -10.67
CA LEU A 350 -14.20 -11.52 -12.07
C LEU A 350 -13.06 -12.51 -12.32
N CYS A 351 -13.41 -13.71 -12.78
CA CYS A 351 -12.49 -14.75 -13.19
C CYS A 351 -12.32 -14.77 -14.72
N THR A 352 -11.09 -14.90 -15.18
CA THR A 352 -10.72 -14.98 -16.61
C THR A 352 -9.82 -16.19 -16.83
N LEU A 353 -10.12 -17.03 -17.82
CA LEU A 353 -9.19 -18.10 -18.23
C LEU A 353 -8.18 -17.57 -19.24
N LEU A 354 -6.95 -18.07 -19.14
CA LEU A 354 -5.83 -17.76 -20.03
C LEU A 354 -5.40 -18.96 -20.87
N ALA A 355 -5.76 -20.18 -20.44
CA ALA A 355 -5.49 -21.41 -21.17
C ALA A 355 -6.70 -22.36 -21.14
N GLU A 356 -6.82 -23.18 -22.19
CA GLU A 356 -7.73 -24.32 -22.20
C GLU A 356 -7.33 -25.33 -21.13
N GLY A 357 -8.30 -26.03 -20.54
CA GLY A 357 -8.01 -27.06 -19.53
C GLY A 357 -9.05 -27.20 -18.44
N PHE A 358 -9.97 -26.24 -18.31
CA PHE A 358 -11.15 -26.34 -17.45
C PHE A 358 -12.41 -26.63 -18.28
N PRO A 359 -13.37 -27.47 -17.81
CA PRO A 359 -14.49 -27.88 -18.64
C PRO A 359 -15.45 -26.71 -18.86
N SER A 360 -16.06 -26.61 -20.05
CA SER A 360 -16.95 -25.50 -20.41
C SER A 360 -18.45 -25.82 -20.23
N GLY A 361 -18.82 -27.09 -20.01
CA GLY A 361 -20.20 -27.56 -19.91
C GLY A 361 -20.56 -28.18 -18.55
N GLY A 362 -21.86 -28.26 -18.24
CA GLY A 362 -22.38 -28.86 -17.00
C GLY A 362 -22.54 -27.88 -15.82
N PRO A 363 -22.91 -28.37 -14.62
CA PRO A 363 -23.00 -27.55 -13.42
C PRO A 363 -21.60 -27.17 -12.91
N LEU A 364 -21.44 -25.90 -12.54
CA LEU A 364 -20.26 -25.36 -11.87
C LEU A 364 -20.62 -25.02 -10.44
N GLN A 365 -19.94 -25.69 -9.51
CA GLN A 365 -20.02 -25.36 -8.10
C GLN A 365 -18.96 -24.31 -7.78
N ILE A 366 -19.38 -23.22 -7.17
CA ILE A 366 -18.53 -22.09 -6.77
C ILE A 366 -18.59 -22.00 -5.26
N THR A 367 -17.43 -22.02 -4.62
CA THR A 367 -17.27 -21.85 -3.17
C THR A 367 -16.29 -20.71 -2.91
N TYR A 368 -16.65 -19.74 -2.09
CA TYR A 368 -15.79 -18.60 -1.76
C TYR A 368 -16.23 -17.89 -0.46
N ALA A 369 -15.33 -17.15 0.18
CA ALA A 369 -15.70 -16.23 1.26
C ALA A 369 -15.92 -14.81 0.68
N PRO A 370 -17.12 -14.22 0.85
CA PRO A 370 -17.37 -12.83 0.42
C PRO A 370 -16.44 -11.85 1.13
N ALA A 371 -15.89 -10.90 0.38
CA ALA A 371 -15.03 -9.86 0.91
C ALA A 371 -15.26 -8.52 0.23
N VAL A 372 -14.97 -7.44 0.96
CA VAL A 372 -15.06 -6.07 0.47
C VAL A 372 -13.72 -5.37 0.63
N GLN A 373 -13.38 -4.53 -0.35
CA GLN A 373 -12.19 -3.69 -0.27
C GLN A 373 -12.50 -2.45 0.56
N LEU A 374 -11.87 -2.33 1.73
CA LEU A 374 -12.01 -1.18 2.61
C LEU A 374 -10.68 -0.42 2.69
N PRO A 375 -10.69 0.92 2.54
CA PRO A 375 -9.54 1.74 2.93
C PRO A 375 -9.37 1.61 4.44
N GLN A 376 -8.21 1.13 4.88
CA GLN A 376 -7.92 0.93 6.30
C GLN A 376 -6.61 1.60 6.68
N ASP A 377 -6.48 1.95 7.96
CA ASP A 377 -5.25 2.53 8.48
C ASP A 377 -4.11 1.50 8.44
N VAL A 378 -2.98 1.93 7.86
CA VAL A 378 -1.77 1.11 7.76
C VAL A 378 -1.01 1.18 9.07
N ALA A 379 -0.72 0.02 9.64
CA ALA A 379 0.27 -0.11 10.69
C ALA A 379 1.66 -0.35 10.07
N SER A 380 2.70 0.16 10.72
CA SER A 380 4.08 -0.06 10.30
C SER A 380 4.96 -0.42 11.48
N THR A 381 5.85 -1.38 11.29
CA THR A 381 6.93 -1.69 12.22
C THR A 381 8.27 -1.68 11.49
N GLY A 382 9.32 -1.24 12.17
CA GLY A 382 10.65 -1.07 11.57
C GLY A 382 11.71 -1.85 12.33
N ILE A 383 12.60 -2.53 11.61
CA ILE A 383 13.85 -3.08 12.14
C ILE A 383 14.99 -2.18 11.69
N ALA A 384 15.63 -1.50 12.64
CA ALA A 384 16.80 -0.68 12.36
C ALA A 384 17.99 -1.54 11.87
N VAL A 385 18.68 -1.06 10.83
CA VAL A 385 19.85 -1.69 10.24
C VAL A 385 21.10 -0.99 10.79
N THR A 386 21.80 -1.62 11.72
CA THR A 386 23.10 -1.19 12.23
C THR A 386 24.21 -2.00 11.56
N ALA A 387 25.48 -1.64 11.81
CA ALA A 387 26.60 -2.41 11.29
C ALA A 387 26.56 -3.89 11.78
N GLU A 388 26.07 -4.10 13.00
CA GLU A 388 25.98 -5.40 13.67
C GLU A 388 24.70 -6.17 13.30
N SER A 389 23.60 -5.48 12.98
CA SER A 389 22.30 -6.11 12.64
C SER A 389 22.05 -6.28 11.13
N ARG A 390 23.01 -5.84 10.28
CA ARG A 390 22.91 -5.94 8.82
C ARG A 390 22.96 -7.39 8.36
N ARG A 391 21.88 -7.85 7.74
CA ARG A 391 21.74 -9.22 7.20
C ARG A 391 20.80 -9.23 6.00
N LEU A 392 20.73 -10.35 5.29
CA LEU A 392 19.75 -10.54 4.20
C LEU A 392 18.41 -11.09 4.72
N ASN A 393 18.44 -11.88 5.79
CA ASN A 393 17.26 -12.59 6.28
C ASN A 393 16.63 -11.87 7.46
N TYR A 394 15.35 -11.55 7.36
CA TYR A 394 14.56 -10.93 8.43
C TYR A 394 13.36 -11.82 8.74
N VAL A 395 13.24 -12.20 10.01
CA VAL A 395 12.10 -12.96 10.52
C VAL A 395 11.51 -12.18 11.68
N MET A 396 10.19 -12.01 11.66
CA MET A 396 9.44 -11.41 12.77
C MET A 396 8.06 -12.06 12.90
N THR A 397 7.51 -12.05 14.11
CA THR A 397 6.10 -12.40 14.33
C THR A 397 5.33 -11.11 14.58
N LEU A 398 4.27 -10.90 13.80
CA LEU A 398 3.39 -9.75 13.99
C LEU A 398 2.45 -10.04 15.18
N PRO A 399 2.25 -9.06 16.09
CA PRO A 399 1.44 -9.28 17.30
C PRO A 399 -0.06 -9.39 17.00
N PHE A 400 -0.49 -8.97 15.80
CA PHE A 400 -1.88 -8.87 15.38
C PHE A 400 -2.15 -9.75 14.17
N ALA A 401 -3.43 -10.06 13.95
CA ALA A 401 -3.83 -10.66 12.67
C ALA A 401 -3.74 -9.60 11.56
N VAL A 402 -3.36 -10.04 10.36
CA VAL A 402 -3.11 -9.15 9.23
C VAL A 402 -3.96 -9.56 8.05
N ALA A 403 -4.62 -8.58 7.44
CA ALA A 403 -5.48 -8.80 6.29
C ALA A 403 -4.67 -9.35 5.11
N ARG A 404 -5.25 -10.32 4.40
CA ARG A 404 -4.60 -10.99 3.27
C ARG A 404 -4.27 -10.00 2.15
N GLY A 405 -3.06 -10.07 1.61
CA GLY A 405 -2.59 -9.23 0.50
C GLY A 405 -2.12 -7.83 0.93
N SER A 406 -2.10 -7.54 2.24
CA SER A 406 -1.79 -6.22 2.77
C SER A 406 -0.33 -6.02 3.18
N VAL A 407 0.44 -7.09 3.38
CA VAL A 407 1.82 -6.97 3.84
C VAL A 407 2.71 -6.38 2.74
N ARG A 408 3.49 -5.37 3.10
CA ARG A 408 4.54 -4.77 2.27
C ARG A 408 5.82 -4.67 3.07
N VAL A 409 6.95 -5.03 2.47
CA VAL A 409 8.27 -4.96 3.12
C VAL A 409 9.17 -4.03 2.32
N HIS A 410 9.50 -2.91 2.92
CA HIS A 410 10.35 -1.89 2.34
C HIS A 410 11.75 -2.03 2.89
N TYR A 411 12.75 -2.01 2.03
CA TYR A 411 14.14 -1.94 2.44
C TYR A 411 14.92 -1.04 1.51
N ARG A 412 16.00 -0.45 2.02
CA ARG A 412 16.90 0.39 1.23
C ARG A 412 18.24 -0.30 1.05
N ALA A 413 18.69 -0.44 -0.18
CA ALA A 413 20.02 -0.94 -0.50
C ALA A 413 20.62 -0.11 -1.64
N MET A 414 21.90 0.27 -1.50
CA MET A 414 22.58 1.17 -2.45
C MET A 414 21.79 2.47 -2.66
N GLU A 415 21.22 3.02 -1.58
CA GLU A 415 20.42 4.26 -1.58
C GLU A 415 19.09 4.17 -2.36
N ARG A 416 18.72 2.99 -2.88
CA ARG A 416 17.45 2.74 -3.56
C ARG A 416 16.48 1.97 -2.67
N TRP A 417 15.21 2.38 -2.68
CA TRP A 417 14.12 1.66 -2.03
C TRP A 417 13.60 0.53 -2.90
N TYR A 418 13.38 -0.62 -2.27
CA TYR A 418 12.74 -1.80 -2.83
C TYR A 418 11.54 -2.16 -1.97
N VAL A 419 10.49 -2.71 -2.59
CA VAL A 419 9.24 -3.09 -1.90
C VAL A 419 8.87 -4.50 -2.30
N LEU A 420 8.77 -5.40 -1.33
CA LEU A 420 8.23 -6.74 -1.53
C LEU A 420 6.76 -6.76 -1.09
N ALA A 421 5.86 -7.18 -1.98
CA ALA A 421 4.43 -7.14 -1.76
C ALA A 421 3.83 -8.54 -1.63
N ASP A 422 2.98 -8.72 -0.62
CA ASP A 422 2.12 -9.89 -0.47
C ASP A 422 1.07 -9.94 -1.58
N ASP A 423 1.02 -11.08 -2.28
CA ASP A 423 0.05 -11.37 -3.35
C ASP A 423 -1.32 -11.82 -2.81
N GLY A 424 -1.46 -12.07 -1.50
CA GLY A 424 -2.68 -12.53 -0.85
C GLY A 424 -2.68 -14.03 -0.53
N SER A 425 -1.73 -14.79 -1.06
CA SER A 425 -1.44 -16.16 -0.62
C SER A 425 -0.48 -16.20 0.58
N GLY A 426 0.10 -15.06 0.92
CA GLY A 426 1.20 -14.94 1.88
C GLY A 426 2.57 -14.99 1.20
N ALA A 427 2.68 -15.12 -0.11
CA ALA A 427 3.97 -14.99 -0.80
C ALA A 427 4.30 -13.52 -1.05
N LEU A 428 5.51 -13.08 -0.69
CA LEU A 428 5.98 -11.73 -0.92
C LEU A 428 7.00 -11.67 -2.06
N GLY A 429 6.80 -10.73 -2.98
CA GLY A 429 7.73 -10.45 -4.07
C GLY A 429 7.41 -9.15 -4.80
N ASP A 430 8.24 -8.81 -5.78
CA ASP A 430 8.09 -7.63 -6.66
C ASP A 430 8.11 -8.05 -8.14
N GLY A 431 7.83 -9.33 -8.43
CA GLY A 431 7.94 -9.90 -9.77
C GLY A 431 9.38 -10.22 -10.22
N ASP A 432 10.40 -9.60 -9.61
CA ASP A 432 11.83 -9.91 -9.83
C ASP A 432 12.44 -10.56 -8.58
N ALA A 433 12.89 -11.81 -8.72
CA ALA A 433 13.51 -12.55 -7.61
C ALA A 433 14.83 -11.93 -7.13
N SER A 434 15.50 -11.11 -7.94
CA SER A 434 16.73 -10.41 -7.57
C SER A 434 16.50 -9.28 -6.55
N HIS A 435 15.27 -8.80 -6.40
CA HIS A 435 14.89 -7.82 -5.37
C HIS A 435 14.57 -8.50 -4.02
N GLY A 436 14.56 -9.82 -3.96
CA GLY A 436 14.24 -10.58 -2.76
C GLY A 436 12.85 -11.19 -2.79
N ALA A 437 12.62 -12.07 -1.83
CA ALA A 437 11.38 -12.83 -1.72
C ALA A 437 11.10 -13.12 -0.24
N GLY A 438 9.84 -13.36 0.08
CA GLY A 438 9.46 -13.73 1.43
C GLY A 438 8.15 -14.49 1.47
N SER A 439 7.77 -14.87 2.69
CA SER A 439 6.47 -15.40 2.98
C SER A 439 5.94 -14.89 4.32
N TYR A 440 4.64 -14.71 4.39
CA TYR A 440 3.88 -14.40 5.58
C TYR A 440 2.88 -15.54 5.83
N ASN A 441 2.98 -16.17 6.99
CA ASN A 441 2.05 -17.21 7.39
C ASN A 441 0.92 -16.60 8.22
N HIS A 442 -0.30 -16.58 7.67
CA HIS A 442 -1.48 -16.04 8.35
C HIS A 442 -1.87 -16.80 9.62
N GLY A 443 -1.54 -18.09 9.74
CA GLY A 443 -1.85 -18.90 10.91
C GLY A 443 -0.88 -18.67 12.07
N THR A 444 0.43 -18.62 11.79
CA THR A 444 1.47 -18.39 12.83
C THR A 444 1.84 -16.92 13.01
N ARG A 445 1.32 -16.04 12.14
CA ARG A 445 1.62 -14.59 12.07
C ARG A 445 3.10 -14.29 11.87
N THR A 446 3.82 -15.22 11.26
CA THR A 446 5.27 -15.13 11.06
C THR A 446 5.57 -14.62 9.66
N LEU A 447 6.32 -13.52 9.58
CA LEU A 447 6.94 -13.01 8.37
C LEU A 447 8.38 -13.51 8.30
N ALA A 448 8.76 -14.10 7.16
CA ALA A 448 10.12 -14.49 6.85
C ALA A 448 10.48 -13.92 5.46
N VAL A 449 11.52 -13.10 5.40
CA VAL A 449 11.91 -12.38 4.18
C VAL A 449 13.41 -12.50 3.98
N THR A 450 13.80 -12.72 2.73
CA THR A 450 15.18 -12.66 2.25
C THR A 450 15.30 -11.50 1.27
N LEU A 451 16.06 -10.47 1.62
CA LEU A 451 16.28 -9.30 0.78
C LEU A 451 17.20 -9.64 -0.40
N GLY A 452 17.01 -8.97 -1.53
CA GLY A 452 17.85 -9.15 -2.72
C GLY A 452 19.28 -8.62 -2.58
N ALA A 453 19.47 -7.64 -1.69
CA ALA A 453 20.76 -7.03 -1.40
C ALA A 453 20.87 -6.64 0.07
N LEU A 454 22.12 -6.50 0.56
CA LEU A 454 22.37 -6.10 1.94
C LEU A 454 21.89 -4.66 2.18
N PRO A 455 20.97 -4.42 3.14
CA PRO A 455 20.39 -3.10 3.34
C PRO A 455 21.42 -2.12 3.90
N ASP A 456 21.24 -0.83 3.64
CA ASP A 456 22.22 0.20 4.01
C ASP A 456 22.28 0.39 5.54
N VAL A 457 23.47 0.54 6.10
CA VAL A 457 23.64 0.85 7.54
C VAL A 457 23.05 2.24 7.83
N GLY A 458 22.30 2.37 8.92
CA GLY A 458 21.54 3.57 9.27
C GLY A 458 20.17 3.66 8.61
N SER A 459 19.76 2.67 7.81
CA SER A 459 18.39 2.54 7.29
C SER A 459 17.52 1.64 8.19
N ALA A 460 16.28 1.37 7.77
CA ALA A 460 15.41 0.41 8.41
C ALA A 460 14.73 -0.49 7.38
N VAL A 461 14.52 -1.76 7.73
CA VAL A 461 13.58 -2.64 7.05
C VAL A 461 12.20 -2.36 7.64
N ILE A 462 11.29 -1.82 6.84
CA ILE A 462 9.96 -1.39 7.28
C ILE A 462 8.94 -2.41 6.78
N VAL A 463 8.18 -2.98 7.69
CA VAL A 463 7.05 -3.85 7.37
C VAL A 463 5.78 -3.04 7.59
N GLN A 464 5.05 -2.82 6.51
CA GLN A 464 3.73 -2.21 6.51
C GLN A 464 2.67 -3.29 6.36
N TYR A 465 1.56 -3.15 7.07
CA TYR A 465 0.47 -4.10 7.02
C TYR A 465 -0.82 -3.46 7.48
N VAL A 466 -1.94 -4.03 7.05
CA VAL A 466 -3.26 -3.65 7.52
C VAL A 466 -3.69 -4.67 8.57
N ARG A 467 -4.05 -4.19 9.76
CA ARG A 467 -4.61 -5.08 10.80
C ARG A 467 -5.94 -5.62 10.33
N ASP A 468 -6.14 -6.92 10.48
CA ASP A 468 -7.41 -7.53 10.12
C ASP A 468 -8.45 -7.16 11.18
N ALA A 469 -9.27 -6.14 10.87
CA ALA A 469 -10.36 -5.70 11.75
C ALA A 469 -11.37 -6.82 12.04
N ALA A 470 -11.46 -7.87 11.22
CA ALA A 470 -12.32 -9.02 11.48
C ALA A 470 -11.74 -10.00 12.53
N LEU A 471 -10.45 -9.89 12.85
CA LEU A 471 -9.74 -10.79 13.78
C LEU A 471 -9.18 -10.08 15.03
N ASP A 472 -9.00 -8.76 14.99
CA ASP A 472 -8.48 -7.97 16.12
C ASP A 472 -9.57 -7.37 17.02
N ASP A 473 -10.85 -7.45 16.63
CA ASP A 473 -11.98 -6.97 17.43
C ASP A 473 -13.08 -8.04 17.49
N GLU A 474 -13.22 -8.73 18.63
CA GLU A 474 -14.41 -9.54 18.95
C GLU A 474 -15.71 -8.69 19.07
N GLY A 475 -15.66 -7.39 18.74
CA GLY A 475 -16.79 -6.48 18.95
C GLY A 475 -16.92 -5.32 17.97
N ASN A 476 -16.16 -5.28 16.87
CA ASN A 476 -16.23 -4.17 15.92
C ASN A 476 -16.07 -4.65 14.48
N HIS A 477 -16.78 -5.73 14.15
CA HIS A 477 -17.28 -5.88 12.79
C HIS A 477 -17.97 -4.57 12.43
N VAL A 478 -17.63 -3.98 11.28
CA VAL A 478 -18.64 -3.16 10.60
C VAL A 478 -19.78 -4.14 10.39
N ASP A 479 -20.78 -4.07 11.26
CA ASP A 479 -22.05 -4.74 11.06
C ASP A 479 -22.54 -4.24 9.70
N LEU A 480 -22.25 -4.98 8.63
CA LEU A 480 -23.24 -5.17 7.60
C LEU A 480 -24.44 -5.66 8.40
N LEU A 481 -25.37 -4.74 8.65
CA LEU A 481 -26.37 -4.85 9.71
C LEU A 481 -27.05 -6.22 9.70
N TYR A 482 -27.07 -6.91 8.56
CA TYR A 482 -27.37 -8.33 8.47
C TYR A 482 -26.53 -9.05 7.38
N PRO A 483 -25.88 -10.21 7.65
CA PRO A 483 -25.18 -11.04 6.66
C PRO A 483 -26.13 -11.85 5.74
N ARG A 484 -27.42 -11.48 5.72
CA ARG A 484 -28.51 -12.10 4.95
C ARG A 484 -29.35 -10.99 4.34
N LEU A 485 -30.16 -11.31 3.33
CA LEU A 485 -31.09 -10.34 2.74
C LEU A 485 -31.96 -9.73 3.85
N CYS A 486 -31.77 -8.44 4.07
CA CYS A 486 -32.54 -7.65 5.02
C CYS A 486 -33.67 -6.94 4.31
N ILE A 487 -34.89 -7.17 4.77
CA ILE A 487 -36.09 -6.55 4.20
C ILE A 487 -36.75 -5.74 5.32
N PRO A 488 -36.45 -4.44 5.44
CA PRO A 488 -37.13 -3.57 6.38
C PRO A 488 -38.52 -3.24 5.83
N ILE A 489 -39.57 -3.49 6.61
CA ILE A 489 -40.96 -3.23 6.23
C ILE A 489 -41.61 -2.37 7.31
N ASN A 490 -42.27 -1.28 6.91
CA ASN A 490 -43.06 -0.47 7.83
C ASN A 490 -44.55 -0.83 7.77
N SER A 491 -45.33 -0.35 8.74
CA SER A 491 -46.76 -0.64 8.87
C SER A 491 -47.64 -0.01 7.78
N ASP A 492 -47.05 0.83 6.92
CA ASP A 492 -47.67 1.33 5.69
C ASP A 492 -47.45 0.39 4.49
N GLY A 493 -46.78 -0.74 4.70
CA GLY A 493 -46.49 -1.74 3.68
C GLY A 493 -45.34 -1.34 2.74
N GLN A 494 -44.55 -0.33 3.11
CA GLN A 494 -43.38 0.09 2.33
C GLN A 494 -42.14 -0.66 2.78
N ILE A 495 -41.29 -1.03 1.82
CA ILE A 495 -39.95 -1.52 2.10
C ILE A 495 -39.09 -0.30 2.46
N SER A 496 -38.97 -0.01 3.75
CA SER A 496 -38.34 1.21 4.26
C SER A 496 -37.84 1.03 5.69
N THR A 497 -36.72 1.69 6.00
CA THR A 497 -36.22 1.82 7.37
C THR A 497 -36.92 2.94 8.15
N GLU A 498 -37.74 3.76 7.50
CA GLU A 498 -38.51 4.82 8.16
C GLU A 498 -39.68 4.24 8.98
N PRO A 499 -40.05 4.88 10.10
CA PRO A 499 -41.23 4.50 10.87
C PRO A 499 -42.52 4.50 10.02
N GLY A 500 -43.40 3.53 10.27
CA GLY A 500 -44.73 3.51 9.67
C GLY A 500 -45.71 4.40 10.42
N SER A 501 -46.86 4.70 9.79
CA SER A 501 -47.88 5.57 10.37
C SER A 501 -48.56 5.00 11.62
N LYS A 502 -48.50 3.68 11.84
CA LYS A 502 -49.16 2.97 12.94
C LYS A 502 -48.23 1.99 13.66
N PRO A 503 -48.28 1.86 14.99
CA PRO A 503 -47.56 0.82 15.70
C PRO A 503 -48.08 -0.60 15.38
N PHE A 504 -47.18 -1.59 15.43
CA PHE A 504 -47.52 -3.01 15.46
C PHE A 504 -47.92 -3.45 16.87
N THR A 505 -48.80 -4.45 16.96
CA THR A 505 -49.17 -5.05 18.25
C THR A 505 -48.22 -6.20 18.59
N PRO A 506 -47.61 -6.22 19.80
CA PRO A 506 -46.80 -7.33 20.25
C PRO A 506 -47.53 -8.68 20.19
N GLY A 507 -46.87 -9.68 19.61
CA GLY A 507 -47.34 -11.06 19.47
C GLY A 507 -48.42 -11.25 18.41
N GLN A 508 -48.61 -10.26 17.53
CA GLN A 508 -49.69 -10.23 16.53
C GLN A 508 -49.16 -9.87 15.13
N VAL A 509 -47.88 -10.09 14.85
CA VAL A 509 -47.28 -9.94 13.51
C VAL A 509 -47.09 -11.33 12.92
N LEU A 510 -47.75 -11.57 11.79
CA LEU A 510 -47.60 -12.78 10.98
C LEU A 510 -47.14 -12.38 9.57
N ILE A 511 -46.07 -13.01 9.11
CA ILE A 511 -45.40 -12.71 7.84
C ILE A 511 -45.49 -13.96 6.98
N GLU A 512 -46.01 -13.83 5.77
CA GLU A 512 -46.22 -14.94 4.83
C GLU A 512 -45.62 -14.60 3.47
N TRP A 513 -44.91 -15.55 2.86
CA TRP A 513 -44.42 -15.45 1.49
C TRP A 513 -44.35 -16.82 0.84
N SER A 514 -44.27 -16.86 -0.50
CA SER A 514 -44.19 -18.13 -1.24
C SER A 514 -42.87 -18.22 -2.00
N VAL A 515 -42.22 -19.37 -1.95
CA VAL A 515 -40.99 -19.66 -2.71
C VAL A 515 -41.21 -20.81 -3.70
N PRO A 516 -40.60 -20.80 -4.90
CA PRO A 516 -40.64 -21.92 -5.83
C PRO A 516 -39.92 -23.14 -5.24
N GLY A 517 -40.62 -24.27 -5.13
CA GLY A 517 -40.07 -25.57 -4.78
C GLY A 517 -40.10 -26.56 -5.95
N SER A 518 -39.55 -27.75 -5.73
CA SER A 518 -39.42 -28.80 -6.74
C SER A 518 -40.76 -29.32 -7.30
N SER A 519 -41.88 -29.07 -6.61
CA SER A 519 -43.24 -29.52 -6.99
C SER A 519 -44.30 -28.42 -6.99
N GLY A 520 -43.91 -27.14 -6.95
CA GLY A 520 -44.83 -26.00 -6.93
C GLY A 520 -44.41 -24.89 -5.96
N LEU A 521 -45.31 -23.94 -5.68
CA LEU A 521 -45.06 -22.88 -4.69
C LEU A 521 -45.16 -23.46 -3.26
N VAL A 522 -44.12 -23.26 -2.45
CA VAL A 522 -44.07 -23.61 -1.03
C VAL A 522 -44.36 -22.35 -0.22
N GLN A 523 -45.34 -22.42 0.69
CA GLN A 523 -45.63 -21.33 1.62
C GLN A 523 -44.60 -21.32 2.76
N ARG A 524 -44.11 -20.14 3.08
CA ARG A 524 -43.20 -19.85 4.19
C ARG A 524 -43.87 -18.86 5.12
N SER A 525 -43.64 -19.03 6.43
CA SER A 525 -44.22 -18.14 7.44
C SER A 525 -43.27 -17.85 8.59
N ALA A 526 -43.35 -16.63 9.10
CA ALA A 526 -42.66 -16.22 10.31
C ALA A 526 -43.57 -15.34 11.18
N SER A 527 -43.43 -15.42 12.50
CA SER A 527 -44.21 -14.64 13.46
C SER A 527 -43.33 -14.01 14.52
N ASP A 528 -43.77 -12.90 15.08
CA ASP A 528 -43.08 -12.30 16.21
C ASP A 528 -43.35 -13.05 17.52
N ASP A 529 -42.40 -12.99 18.46
CA ASP A 529 -42.46 -13.66 19.76
C ASP A 529 -43.14 -12.82 20.85
N GLY A 530 -43.64 -11.61 20.52
CA GLY A 530 -44.16 -10.64 21.48
C GLY A 530 -43.10 -9.88 22.28
N SER A 531 -41.81 -10.18 22.08
CA SER A 531 -40.64 -9.54 22.67
C SER A 531 -39.79 -8.77 21.66
N GLY A 532 -40.22 -8.73 20.39
CA GLY A 532 -39.57 -8.02 19.31
C GLY A 532 -38.63 -8.86 18.46
N ALA A 533 -38.61 -10.19 18.62
CA ALA A 533 -37.90 -11.11 17.73
C ALA A 533 -38.86 -11.82 16.76
N ILE A 534 -38.43 -12.05 15.53
CA ILE A 534 -39.16 -12.85 14.53
C ILE A 534 -38.62 -14.28 14.53
N THR A 535 -39.53 -15.25 14.48
CA THR A 535 -39.24 -16.69 14.51
C THR A 535 -40.05 -17.44 13.44
N GLY A 536 -39.58 -18.60 12.96
CA GLY A 536 -40.23 -19.40 11.91
C GLY A 536 -39.27 -19.68 10.76
N ASP A 537 -39.73 -19.53 9.51
CA ASP A 537 -38.91 -19.63 8.28
C ASP A 537 -38.01 -18.38 8.03
N ALA A 538 -37.96 -17.47 9.01
CA ALA A 538 -37.13 -16.28 8.99
C ALA A 538 -36.75 -15.87 10.42
N THR A 539 -35.67 -15.10 10.50
CA THR A 539 -35.26 -14.38 11.71
C THR A 539 -35.52 -12.88 11.51
N GLY A 540 -35.41 -12.09 12.57
CA GLY A 540 -35.65 -10.65 12.45
C GLY A 540 -36.03 -9.96 13.74
N THR A 541 -36.36 -8.68 13.62
CA THR A 541 -36.79 -7.86 14.75
C THR A 541 -38.04 -7.05 14.41
N VAL A 542 -38.82 -6.71 15.44
CA VAL A 542 -39.99 -5.84 15.34
C VAL A 542 -39.82 -4.66 16.31
N ASP A 543 -39.79 -3.45 15.77
CA ASP A 543 -40.00 -2.22 16.55
C ASP A 543 -41.51 -1.88 16.52
N TYR A 544 -42.20 -2.35 17.56
CA TYR A 544 -43.65 -2.20 17.68
C TYR A 544 -44.10 -0.74 17.61
N GLN A 545 -43.37 0.18 18.26
CA GLN A 545 -43.77 1.59 18.31
C GLN A 545 -43.49 2.33 17.01
N ALA A 546 -42.35 2.06 16.38
CA ALA A 546 -42.04 2.63 15.08
C ALA A 546 -42.92 2.03 13.97
N GLY A 547 -43.70 0.97 14.26
CA GLY A 547 -44.45 0.26 13.24
C GLY A 547 -43.54 -0.29 12.18
N ARG A 548 -42.37 -0.82 12.58
CA ARG A 548 -41.33 -1.27 11.65
C ARG A 548 -40.87 -2.66 12.04
N LEU A 549 -40.66 -3.52 11.06
CA LEU A 549 -40.03 -4.82 11.24
C LEU A 549 -38.86 -4.97 10.27
N VAL A 550 -37.91 -5.81 10.63
CA VAL A 550 -36.80 -6.24 9.79
C VAL A 550 -36.89 -7.74 9.62
N LEU A 551 -37.16 -8.18 8.40
CA LEU A 551 -37.24 -9.60 8.06
C LEU A 551 -35.91 -10.08 7.45
N LEU A 552 -35.42 -11.21 7.94
CA LEU A 552 -34.29 -11.95 7.41
C LEU A 552 -34.72 -13.39 7.07
N PRO A 553 -35.15 -13.66 5.82
CA PRO A 553 -35.48 -15.01 5.39
C PRO A 553 -34.30 -15.97 5.55
N ASP A 554 -34.56 -17.20 6.00
CA ASP A 554 -33.52 -18.24 6.08
C ASP A 554 -33.10 -18.74 4.69
N GLU A 555 -34.02 -18.72 3.73
CA GLU A 555 -33.80 -18.99 2.31
C GLU A 555 -34.08 -17.72 1.49
N LEU A 556 -33.19 -17.40 0.54
CA LEU A 556 -33.33 -16.21 -0.31
C LEU A 556 -34.58 -16.31 -1.21
N PRO A 557 -35.59 -15.45 -1.05
CA PRO A 557 -36.75 -15.45 -1.93
C PRO A 557 -36.36 -14.98 -3.34
N PRO A 558 -36.88 -15.60 -4.41
CA PRO A 558 -36.62 -15.15 -5.77
C PRO A 558 -37.17 -13.75 -6.04
N MET A 559 -36.60 -13.09 -7.06
CA MET A 559 -37.05 -11.78 -7.51
C MET A 559 -38.54 -11.79 -7.85
N GLY A 560 -39.29 -10.81 -7.34
CA GLY A 560 -40.75 -10.69 -7.55
C GLY A 560 -41.63 -11.39 -6.52
N THR A 561 -41.04 -12.02 -5.49
CA THR A 561 -41.81 -12.60 -4.37
C THR A 561 -42.57 -11.52 -3.61
N VAL A 562 -43.87 -11.74 -3.38
CA VAL A 562 -44.71 -10.85 -2.57
C VAL A 562 -44.68 -11.31 -1.11
N ILE A 563 -44.28 -10.41 -0.22
CA ILE A 563 -44.27 -10.63 1.23
C ILE A 563 -45.52 -9.97 1.81
N THR A 564 -46.35 -10.76 2.49
CA THR A 564 -47.58 -10.29 3.13
C THR A 564 -47.36 -10.20 4.62
N VAL A 565 -47.51 -8.99 5.18
CA VAL A 565 -47.47 -8.76 6.63
C VAL A 565 -48.90 -8.58 7.14
N LYS A 566 -49.34 -9.48 8.01
CA LYS A 566 -50.62 -9.42 8.72
C LYS A 566 -50.36 -8.96 10.14
N SER A 567 -51.00 -7.87 10.56
CA SER A 567 -50.94 -7.43 11.94
C SER A 567 -52.20 -6.67 12.38
N VAL A 568 -52.48 -6.71 13.68
CA VAL A 568 -53.44 -5.82 14.33
C VAL A 568 -52.73 -4.49 14.62
N LEU A 569 -53.23 -3.40 14.06
CA LEU A 569 -52.66 -2.06 14.22
C LEU A 569 -53.50 -1.24 15.23
N HIS A 570 -52.83 -0.44 16.06
CA HIS A 570 -53.48 0.48 17.00
C HIS A 570 -53.14 1.94 16.67
N GLN A 571 -53.89 2.90 17.22
CA GLN A 571 -53.52 4.32 17.15
C GLN A 571 -52.62 4.69 18.32
N ARG A 572 -51.54 5.43 18.05
CA ARG A 572 -50.68 5.98 19.10
C ARG A 572 -51.43 7.08 19.83
N GLN A 573 -51.62 6.93 21.14
CA GLN A 573 -52.10 8.00 21.99
C GLN A 573 -50.89 8.72 22.63
N PRO A 574 -50.51 9.93 22.16
CA PRO A 574 -49.45 10.68 22.80
C PRO A 574 -49.90 11.14 24.18
N GLN A 575 -49.07 10.92 25.19
CA GLN A 575 -49.31 11.39 26.55
C GLN A 575 -48.05 12.10 27.06
N THR A 576 -48.23 13.27 27.67
CA THR A 576 -47.18 13.97 28.42
C THR A 576 -47.39 13.70 29.89
N ALA A 577 -46.36 13.21 30.57
CA ALA A 577 -46.32 13.00 32.01
C ALA A 577 -44.92 13.33 32.52
N SER A 578 -44.80 13.65 33.82
CA SER A 578 -43.54 14.01 34.45
C SER A 578 -43.11 12.92 35.41
N TRP A 579 -41.82 12.58 35.36
CA TRP A 579 -41.21 11.67 36.33
C TRP A 579 -41.07 12.37 37.69
N ALA A 580 -41.37 11.65 38.76
CA ALA A 580 -41.14 12.06 40.14
C ALA A 580 -40.10 11.12 40.76
N GLY A 581 -39.10 11.67 41.44
CA GLY A 581 -38.03 10.86 42.02
C GLY A 581 -36.74 11.64 42.25
N SER A 582 -35.74 10.94 42.77
CA SER A 582 -34.39 11.45 42.97
C SER A 582 -33.38 10.31 42.99
N GLY A 583 -32.17 10.52 42.48
CA GLY A 583 -31.15 9.49 42.39
C GLY A 583 -31.49 8.40 41.36
N GLY A 584 -31.29 7.12 41.71
CA GLY A 584 -31.60 5.99 40.84
C GLY A 584 -33.08 5.57 40.81
N GLN A 585 -33.96 6.20 41.59
CA GLN A 585 -35.37 5.80 41.74
C GLN A 585 -36.30 6.87 41.19
N TRP A 586 -37.11 6.49 40.20
CA TRP A 586 -38.03 7.38 39.51
C TRP A 586 -39.35 6.66 39.24
N SER A 587 -40.47 7.35 39.39
CA SER A 587 -41.78 6.83 39.02
C SER A 587 -42.55 7.82 38.15
N ILE A 588 -43.46 7.30 37.33
CA ILE A 588 -44.34 8.08 36.48
C ILE A 588 -45.74 7.49 36.50
N ALA A 589 -46.73 8.37 36.61
CA ALA A 589 -48.13 8.03 36.45
C ALA A 589 -48.56 8.31 35.00
N LEU A 590 -49.09 7.28 34.34
CA LEU A 590 -49.61 7.25 32.99
C LEU A 590 -51.12 6.94 33.03
N SER A 591 -51.78 6.98 31.87
CA SER A 591 -53.18 6.54 31.80
C SER A 591 -53.30 5.04 32.08
N PRO A 592 -54.35 4.58 32.78
CA PRO A 592 -54.57 3.16 33.06
C PRO A 592 -54.88 2.36 31.78
N ASN A 593 -54.75 1.03 31.85
CA ASN A 593 -54.97 0.09 30.75
C ASN A 593 -54.01 0.26 29.56
N ILE A 594 -52.71 0.42 29.85
CA ILE A 594 -51.65 0.40 28.84
C ILE A 594 -51.57 -1.01 28.23
N GLN A 595 -51.66 -1.12 26.91
CA GLN A 595 -51.48 -2.41 26.24
C GLN A 595 -50.08 -2.97 26.56
N PRO A 596 -49.98 -4.21 27.10
CA PRO A 596 -48.68 -4.80 27.41
C PRO A 596 -47.73 -4.81 26.22
N GLY A 597 -46.46 -4.45 26.45
CA GLY A 597 -45.43 -4.42 25.40
C GLY A 597 -45.37 -3.12 24.58
N THR A 598 -46.22 -2.12 24.87
CA THR A 598 -46.31 -0.89 24.03
C THR A 598 -45.67 0.35 24.63
N LEU A 599 -45.24 0.33 25.90
CA LEU A 599 -44.58 1.48 26.52
C LEU A 599 -43.14 1.60 26.04
N ARG A 600 -42.76 2.78 25.54
CA ARG A 600 -41.37 3.17 25.32
C ARG A 600 -41.21 4.68 25.44
N PHE A 601 -40.10 5.09 26.04
CA PHE A 601 -39.74 6.49 26.25
C PHE A 601 -38.21 6.64 26.22
N PRO A 602 -37.68 7.81 25.84
CA PRO A 602 -36.25 8.05 25.87
C PRO A 602 -35.75 8.17 27.31
N LEU A 603 -34.59 7.58 27.58
CA LEU A 603 -33.87 7.70 28.85
C LEU A 603 -32.40 8.03 28.55
N SER A 604 -31.85 8.96 29.32
CA SER A 604 -30.40 9.22 29.35
C SER A 604 -29.92 9.02 30.78
N VAL A 605 -28.91 8.18 30.95
CA VAL A 605 -28.29 7.89 32.24
C VAL A 605 -26.84 8.34 32.19
N THR A 606 -26.46 9.25 33.09
CA THR A 606 -25.05 9.64 33.22
C THR A 606 -24.38 8.77 34.27
N LEU A 607 -23.37 8.01 33.85
CA LEU A 607 -22.54 7.19 34.73
C LEU A 607 -21.26 7.96 35.03
N SER A 608 -20.93 8.15 36.31
CA SER A 608 -19.68 8.78 36.74
C SER A 608 -18.88 7.85 37.64
N GLY A 609 -17.58 7.71 37.37
CA GLY A 609 -16.64 6.97 38.22
C GLY A 609 -15.70 7.89 39.00
N SER A 610 -15.29 7.45 40.18
CA SER A 610 -14.17 8.05 40.91
C SER A 610 -13.23 6.96 41.40
N THR A 611 -11.93 7.18 41.23
CA THR A 611 -10.89 6.36 41.88
C THR A 611 -10.38 7.11 43.11
N ASN A 612 -10.29 6.40 44.23
CA ASN A 612 -9.66 6.92 45.44
C ASN A 612 -8.26 6.32 45.56
N ALA A 613 -7.24 7.14 45.35
CA ALA A 613 -5.87 6.81 45.72
C ALA A 613 -5.41 7.81 46.80
N GLN A 614 -5.06 7.31 47.99
CA GLN A 614 -4.38 8.07 49.06
C GLN A 614 -4.99 9.45 49.39
N GLY A 615 -6.32 9.51 49.59
CA GLY A 615 -6.98 10.70 50.17
C GLY A 615 -7.28 11.85 49.19
N TRP A 616 -7.02 11.68 47.90
CA TRP A 616 -7.40 12.65 46.86
C TRP A 616 -8.44 12.00 45.94
N ALA A 617 -9.67 12.50 45.97
CA ALA A 617 -10.72 12.05 45.04
C ALA A 617 -10.51 12.75 43.69
N GLN A 618 -10.06 12.02 42.66
CA GLN A 618 -10.11 12.50 41.28
C GLN A 618 -11.35 11.89 40.60
N ARG A 619 -12.18 12.75 39.99
CA ARG A 619 -13.28 12.30 39.11
C ARG A 619 -12.64 11.72 37.85
N VAL A 620 -12.72 10.40 37.69
CA VAL A 620 -12.15 9.70 36.53
C VAL A 620 -13.31 9.25 35.66
N ALA A 621 -13.57 10.07 34.64
CA ALA A 621 -14.51 9.87 33.55
C ALA A 621 -16.02 9.83 33.91
N SER A 622 -16.80 10.57 33.13
CA SER A 622 -18.25 10.42 33.05
C SER A 622 -18.65 10.03 31.63
N ARG A 623 -19.66 9.16 31.51
CA ARG A 623 -20.22 8.76 30.22
C ARG A 623 -21.74 8.78 30.29
N THR A 624 -22.35 9.42 29.32
CA THR A 624 -23.81 9.41 29.17
C THR A 624 -24.21 8.27 28.25
N VAL A 625 -25.13 7.43 28.73
CA VAL A 625 -25.78 6.39 27.94
C VAL A 625 -27.20 6.85 27.65
N SER A 626 -27.48 7.14 26.39
CA SER A 626 -28.82 7.51 25.93
C SER A 626 -29.43 6.36 25.14
N GLY A 627 -30.75 6.26 25.18
CA GLY A 627 -31.48 5.24 24.42
C GLY A 627 -32.96 5.26 24.75
N TYR A 628 -33.63 4.16 24.46
CA TYR A 628 -35.03 3.98 24.76
C TYR A 628 -35.22 2.87 25.78
N VAL A 629 -36.07 3.12 26.77
CA VAL A 629 -36.61 2.07 27.63
C VAL A 629 -37.79 1.43 26.91
N VAL A 630 -37.85 0.11 26.92
CA VAL A 630 -38.98 -0.66 26.38
C VAL A 630 -39.65 -1.43 27.51
N GLY A 631 -40.96 -1.27 27.65
CA GLY A 631 -41.78 -2.08 28.55
C GLY A 631 -42.19 -3.37 27.88
N TRP A 632 -41.85 -4.50 28.49
CA TRP A 632 -42.23 -5.83 28.03
C TRP A 632 -43.63 -6.20 28.51
N ALA A 633 -44.27 -7.16 27.83
CA ALA A 633 -45.59 -7.65 28.23
C ALA A 633 -45.62 -8.23 29.66
N SER A 634 -44.48 -8.71 30.14
CA SER A 634 -44.28 -9.21 31.52
C SER A 634 -44.37 -8.13 32.60
N GLY A 635 -44.41 -6.85 32.24
CA GLY A 635 -44.38 -5.74 33.19
C GLY A 635 -42.97 -5.30 33.58
N GLN A 636 -41.94 -5.74 32.85
CA GLN A 636 -40.55 -5.34 33.08
C GLN A 636 -40.16 -4.18 32.15
N LEU A 637 -39.41 -3.21 32.65
CA LEU A 637 -38.79 -2.15 31.85
C LEU A 637 -37.32 -2.49 31.58
N VAL A 638 -36.94 -2.47 30.31
CA VAL A 638 -35.60 -2.86 29.85
C VAL A 638 -34.94 -1.72 29.10
N PHE A 639 -33.66 -1.46 29.41
CA PHE A 639 -32.83 -0.45 28.78
C PHE A 639 -31.50 -1.08 28.36
N HIS A 640 -31.15 -1.05 27.07
CA HIS A 640 -29.94 -1.69 26.54
C HIS A 640 -29.77 -3.16 26.98
N GLY A 641 -30.88 -3.91 26.99
CA GLY A 641 -30.92 -5.32 27.42
C GLY A 641 -30.88 -5.54 28.94
N VAL A 642 -30.73 -4.48 29.74
CA VAL A 642 -30.68 -4.54 31.20
C VAL A 642 -32.05 -4.20 31.81
N PRO A 643 -32.58 -5.01 32.74
CA PRO A 643 -33.77 -4.66 33.51
C PRO A 643 -33.51 -3.42 34.37
N VAL A 644 -34.27 -2.34 34.14
CA VAL A 644 -34.12 -1.07 34.86
C VAL A 644 -35.34 -0.72 35.71
N GLY A 645 -36.42 -1.49 35.63
CA GLY A 645 -37.66 -1.13 36.31
C GLY A 645 -38.84 -2.03 35.99
N SER A 646 -40.03 -1.57 36.33
CA SER A 646 -41.30 -2.28 36.09
C SER A 646 -42.42 -1.34 35.67
N ILE A 647 -43.45 -1.90 35.04
CA ILE A 647 -44.69 -1.21 34.66
C ILE A 647 -45.89 -2.05 35.07
N ASN A 648 -46.86 -1.40 35.72
CA ASN A 648 -48.19 -1.93 35.95
C ASN A 648 -49.11 -1.42 34.83
N HIS A 649 -49.41 -2.31 33.88
CA HIS A 649 -50.24 -2.02 32.71
C HIS A 649 -51.68 -1.63 33.04
N SER A 650 -52.30 -2.23 34.07
CA SER A 650 -53.68 -1.93 34.44
C SER A 650 -53.78 -0.60 35.20
N ALA A 651 -52.85 -0.36 36.13
CA ALA A 651 -52.82 0.87 36.93
C ALA A 651 -52.22 2.07 36.16
N GLY A 652 -51.44 1.83 35.11
CA GLY A 652 -50.73 2.89 34.38
C GLY A 652 -49.58 3.49 35.17
N THR A 653 -48.87 2.71 35.99
CA THR A 653 -47.71 3.22 36.76
C THR A 653 -46.43 2.54 36.30
N ALA A 654 -45.38 3.33 36.04
CA ALA A 654 -44.06 2.82 35.68
C ALA A 654 -43.00 3.32 36.67
N GLU A 655 -42.09 2.44 37.06
CA GLU A 655 -41.03 2.71 38.04
C GLU A 655 -39.68 2.28 37.47
N ILE A 656 -38.69 3.16 37.56
CA ILE A 656 -37.29 2.91 37.23
C ILE A 656 -36.51 2.85 38.55
N ASN A 657 -35.69 1.81 38.71
CA ASN A 657 -34.82 1.61 39.85
C ASN A 657 -33.43 1.17 39.38
N ILE A 658 -32.56 2.15 39.11
CA ILE A 658 -31.16 1.94 38.73
C ILE A 658 -30.34 1.81 40.01
N THR A 659 -30.10 0.58 40.42
CA THR A 659 -29.17 0.26 41.53
C THR A 659 -27.72 0.26 41.03
N GLN A 660 -26.75 0.25 41.95
CA GLN A 660 -25.33 0.15 41.59
C GLN A 660 -25.01 -1.09 40.73
N GLY A 661 -25.70 -2.22 40.96
CA GLY A 661 -25.55 -3.43 40.16
C GLY A 661 -26.03 -3.24 38.71
N VAL A 662 -27.18 -2.58 38.53
CA VAL A 662 -27.74 -2.24 37.21
C VAL A 662 -26.85 -1.23 36.49
N ALA A 663 -26.34 -0.23 37.21
CA ALA A 663 -25.41 0.76 36.65
C ALA A 663 -24.09 0.11 36.15
N ASN A 664 -23.57 -0.88 36.89
CA ASN A 664 -22.40 -1.65 36.46
C ASN A 664 -22.68 -2.51 35.21
N GLN A 665 -23.88 -3.08 35.08
CA GLN A 665 -24.28 -3.82 33.89
C GLN A 665 -24.38 -2.89 32.67
N LEU A 666 -24.99 -1.72 32.83
CA LEU A 666 -25.07 -0.70 31.77
C LEU A 666 -23.68 -0.18 31.35
N ALA A 667 -22.76 0.00 32.30
CA ALA A 667 -21.37 0.39 32.01
C ALA A 667 -20.66 -0.64 31.12
N ARG A 668 -20.88 -1.94 31.36
CA ARG A 668 -20.32 -3.03 30.54
C ARG A 668 -20.87 -3.01 29.12
N THR A 669 -22.17 -2.76 28.95
CA THR A 669 -22.81 -2.72 27.62
C THR A 669 -22.21 -1.63 26.72
N VAL A 670 -21.63 -0.58 27.29
CA VAL A 670 -20.97 0.50 26.51
C VAL A 670 -19.45 0.38 26.49
N GLY A 671 -18.84 -0.66 27.07
CA GLY A 671 -17.38 -0.81 27.13
C GLY A 671 -16.71 0.18 28.09
N PHE A 672 -17.41 0.60 29.14
CA PHE A 672 -16.88 1.47 30.19
C PHE A 672 -16.35 0.61 31.34
N GLU A 673 -15.11 0.12 31.25
CA GLU A 673 -14.44 -0.62 32.32
C GLU A 673 -13.68 0.33 33.26
N LEU A 674 -14.07 0.38 34.53
CA LEU A 674 -13.36 1.11 35.59
C LEU A 674 -12.66 0.11 36.50
N THR A 675 -11.32 0.10 36.48
CA THR A 675 -10.48 -0.90 37.15
C THR A 675 -10.52 -0.84 38.69
N ARG A 676 -11.11 0.20 39.29
CA ARG A 676 -11.42 0.33 40.72
C ARG A 676 -12.60 1.29 40.92
N VAL A 677 -13.76 0.81 41.34
CA VAL A 677 -14.96 1.66 41.54
C VAL A 677 -15.13 2.03 43.01
N GLY A 678 -15.19 3.33 43.31
CA GLY A 678 -15.56 3.87 44.63
C GLY A 678 -17.04 4.21 44.79
N GLU A 679 -17.75 4.62 43.73
CA GLU A 679 -19.20 4.86 43.72
C GLU A 679 -19.63 5.23 42.29
N VAL A 680 -20.82 4.81 41.84
CA VAL A 680 -21.42 5.28 40.58
C VAL A 680 -22.56 6.23 40.94
N GLN A 681 -22.41 7.51 40.59
CA GLN A 681 -23.44 8.53 40.78
C GLN A 681 -24.37 8.55 39.55
N ILE A 682 -25.68 8.58 39.80
CA ILE A 682 -26.75 8.54 38.79
C ILE A 682 -27.46 9.89 38.81
N SER A 683 -27.50 10.57 37.66
CA SER A 683 -28.19 11.85 37.47
C SER A 683 -29.10 11.83 36.26
#